data_AF-A0A926CFC5-F1
#
_entry.id   AF-A0A926CFC5-F1
#
_cell.length_a   1.000
_cell.length_b   1.000
_cell.length_c   1.000
_cell.angle_alpha   90.00
_cell.angle_beta   90.00
_cell.angle_gamma   90.00
#
_symmetry.space_group_name_H-M   'P 1'
#
loop_
_entity.id
_entity.type
_entity.pdbx_description
1 polymer ?
#
loop_
_entity_poly.entity_id
_entity_poly.type
_entity_poly.pdbx_seq_one_letter_code
_entity_poly.pdbx_strand_id
1 'polypeptide(L)'
;MKPLEQQPSLWGRLAGHSAAPQQPGLWAALGQRADPTLYRPQAIPDLAEEQVREGEQELTVIRSPRGAYLRLTPEQRAVWHQMDGTRTIGQLATNAFLHFHQLLPVGDLVATLRREGFLADQPVGVYGAVAAHMEAHTAEGWGRRLLRVLTGQRFEFRSIDGFYSAMFRAGGWLLFTPLFLALWLLVALAGGGAFVALLLAGGSANAGAGLPLQIAALWLALLLSFLLHESAHALAVKQFGRTLRGGGLMLYFGAPAFYVDTSDIWRSSRRARVLVSAAGPMSDLFIGGLAALLAFFQPEAAFAAVAWKLAFTCYIATLFNLNPLLELDGYYILVDLLRLPDLRRRALAFVGGPLWGRLKPKGTSTSALSPQPSALSREERIFTLYGLLATLYTVIALVFAVQFWQRWVWGSVVNLWASGLLLNQVVAAAIVLLVVAPVGIGLGFAAWGTVRGAVAWLIRNGYGRRPDLVAVACAAVALLLALGFGGGAGPLLGQLLPLLLWGVATAALLYVLPDYRNAAIAPTMDALVPATVLAGLASLVRVWLPTSWLWQLADGGALLFLLIAAFNAQLDVNVRQIPPRIQLMTAILLTLSFGFGGLVLANQLGSQLPLSAAAFSTATPWAILIAAPAFFGALALALLLPYLHSLSDSRLVWSWALLWGAALAQTMAYVADLRTPSLGLDVLSAGLWAAAWITHLATLRQIAPAELTWQHTASLSEPERLQRAFQLAYAGCYQLLRAVYGGRRTRELDDRMDVLAATANWDVRLDRDQAEIGMRLAALPLDRQGARFAEVLRYTVATIEEIAGQSFARRCIQAAYDALPWPERETAGRLCFPDTPWARALSQNFGGARQA
;
A
#
# COMPACT_ATOMS: atom_id res chain seq x y z
N MET A 1 -88.82 -18.24 -30.63
CA MET A 1 -88.11 -18.90 -29.52
C MET A 1 -86.70 -19.25 -29.99
N LYS A 2 -85.69 -18.55 -29.47
CA LYS A 2 -84.26 -18.90 -29.57
C LYS A 2 -83.86 -19.59 -28.26
N PRO A 3 -82.98 -20.61 -28.25
CA PRO A 3 -82.18 -20.90 -27.08
C PRO A 3 -80.70 -20.55 -27.29
N LEU A 4 -80.07 -20.17 -26.18
CA LEU A 4 -78.81 -19.47 -26.01
C LEU A 4 -77.57 -20.37 -26.09
N GLU A 5 -76.48 -19.78 -26.60
CA GLU A 5 -75.10 -20.24 -26.47
C GLU A 5 -74.71 -20.46 -24.99
N GLN A 6 -74.12 -21.62 -24.69
CA GLN A 6 -73.42 -21.85 -23.43
C GLN A 6 -71.93 -21.50 -23.61
N GLN A 7 -71.52 -20.36 -23.07
CA GLN A 7 -70.10 -20.04 -22.88
C GLN A 7 -69.50 -20.93 -21.78
N PRO A 8 -68.24 -21.39 -21.93
CA PRO A 8 -67.56 -22.17 -20.89
C PRO A 8 -67.19 -21.31 -19.68
N SER A 9 -67.33 -21.90 -18.50
CA SER A 9 -67.14 -21.26 -17.19
C SER A 9 -65.71 -20.73 -16.99
N LEU A 10 -65.62 -19.61 -16.25
CA LEU A 10 -64.38 -18.89 -15.94
C LEU A 10 -63.34 -19.77 -15.20
N TRP A 11 -63.82 -20.78 -14.46
CA TRP A 11 -63.00 -21.76 -13.74
C TRP A 11 -62.28 -22.75 -14.66
N GLY A 12 -62.86 -23.10 -15.81
CA GLY A 12 -62.20 -23.94 -16.81
C GLY A 12 -60.99 -23.26 -17.48
N ARG A 13 -61.03 -21.91 -17.58
CA ARG A 13 -59.90 -21.11 -18.08
C ARG A 13 -58.77 -20.94 -17.05
N LEU A 14 -59.09 -21.00 -15.75
CA LEU A 14 -58.11 -20.91 -14.67
C LEU A 14 -57.44 -22.27 -14.35
N ALA A 15 -58.14 -23.39 -14.54
CA ALA A 15 -57.59 -24.73 -14.27
C ALA A 15 -56.57 -25.22 -15.32
N GLY A 16 -56.53 -24.62 -16.51
CA GLY A 16 -55.55 -24.94 -17.57
C GLY A 16 -54.17 -24.32 -17.38
N HIS A 17 -54.00 -23.39 -16.43
CA HIS A 17 -52.71 -22.80 -16.11
C HIS A 17 -52.00 -23.62 -15.02
N SER A 18 -51.71 -24.89 -15.33
CA SER A 18 -50.58 -25.55 -14.68
C SER A 18 -49.35 -24.78 -15.12
N ALA A 19 -48.90 -23.85 -14.26
CA ALA A 19 -47.67 -23.11 -14.48
C ALA A 19 -46.55 -24.13 -14.68
N ALA A 20 -46.17 -24.37 -15.94
CA ALA A 20 -44.86 -24.88 -16.25
C ALA A 20 -43.86 -24.04 -15.43
N PRO A 21 -42.88 -24.65 -14.74
CA PRO A 21 -41.97 -23.89 -13.90
C PRO A 21 -41.35 -22.82 -14.78
N GLN A 22 -41.75 -21.56 -14.57
CA GLN A 22 -41.19 -20.43 -15.26
C GLN A 22 -39.69 -20.56 -15.04
N GLN A 23 -38.93 -20.77 -16.13
CA GLN A 23 -37.49 -20.77 -16.02
C GLN A 23 -37.13 -19.48 -15.29
N PRO A 24 -36.53 -19.56 -14.09
CA PRO A 24 -36.24 -18.36 -13.33
C PRO A 24 -35.46 -17.45 -14.26
N GLY A 25 -35.95 -16.22 -14.44
CA GLY A 25 -35.25 -15.23 -15.27
C GLY A 25 -33.78 -15.21 -14.85
N LEU A 26 -32.87 -14.96 -15.80
CA LEU A 26 -31.42 -15.09 -15.59
C LEU A 26 -30.95 -14.57 -14.22
N TRP A 27 -31.51 -13.44 -13.76
CA TRP A 27 -31.25 -12.84 -12.46
C TRP A 27 -31.77 -13.63 -11.24
N ALA A 28 -32.95 -14.24 -11.32
CA ALA A 28 -33.47 -15.12 -10.28
C ALA A 28 -32.69 -16.44 -10.22
N ALA A 29 -32.29 -16.99 -11.38
CA ALA A 29 -31.45 -18.17 -11.46
C ALA A 29 -30.04 -17.90 -10.90
N LEU A 30 -29.46 -16.74 -11.22
CA LEU A 30 -28.19 -16.28 -10.66
C LEU A 30 -28.31 -15.98 -9.17
N GLY A 31 -29.40 -15.36 -8.71
CA GLY A 31 -29.66 -15.10 -7.30
C GLY A 31 -29.72 -16.38 -6.48
N GLN A 32 -30.42 -17.42 -6.96
CA GLN A 32 -30.46 -18.73 -6.31
C GLN A 32 -29.10 -19.45 -6.34
N ARG A 33 -28.32 -19.32 -7.43
CA ARG A 33 -26.97 -19.91 -7.51
C ARG A 33 -25.91 -19.15 -6.70
N ALA A 34 -26.13 -17.87 -6.43
CA ALA A 34 -25.26 -17.03 -5.63
C ALA A 34 -25.56 -17.10 -4.13
N ASP A 35 -26.74 -17.60 -3.74
CA ASP A 35 -27.10 -17.79 -2.34
C ASP A 35 -26.32 -18.98 -1.74
N PRO A 36 -25.41 -18.72 -0.76
CA PRO A 36 -24.61 -19.77 -0.15
C PRO A 36 -25.45 -20.78 0.64
N THR A 37 -26.64 -20.40 1.13
CA THR A 37 -27.48 -21.28 1.96
C THR A 37 -28.17 -22.39 1.17
N LEU A 38 -28.41 -22.15 -0.13
CA LEU A 38 -29.05 -23.07 -1.06
C LEU A 38 -28.06 -24.00 -1.77
N TYR A 39 -26.75 -23.78 -1.58
CA TYR A 39 -25.71 -24.61 -2.16
C TYR A 39 -25.79 -26.05 -1.66
N ARG A 40 -25.62 -27.01 -2.57
CA ARG A 40 -25.66 -28.45 -2.28
C ARG A 40 -24.28 -29.08 -2.48
N PRO A 41 -23.47 -29.25 -1.41
CA PRO A 41 -22.13 -29.79 -1.54
C PRO A 41 -22.16 -31.29 -1.85
N GLN A 42 -21.29 -31.72 -2.77
CA GLN A 42 -21.05 -33.13 -3.10
C GLN A 42 -19.58 -33.47 -2.85
N ALA A 43 -19.31 -34.39 -1.93
CA ALA A 43 -17.98 -34.89 -1.66
C ALA A 43 -17.47 -35.77 -2.81
N ILE A 44 -16.16 -35.76 -3.05
CA ILE A 44 -15.53 -36.69 -4.01
C ILE A 44 -15.59 -38.10 -3.40
N PRO A 45 -16.06 -39.12 -4.15
CA PRO A 45 -16.10 -40.49 -3.67
C PRO A 45 -14.68 -41.06 -3.44
N ASP A 46 -14.57 -42.04 -2.54
CA ASP A 46 -13.36 -42.83 -2.30
C ASP A 46 -12.11 -42.04 -1.85
N LEU A 47 -12.29 -40.94 -1.12
CA LEU A 47 -11.19 -40.23 -0.48
C LEU A 47 -10.60 -41.06 0.67
N ALA A 48 -9.27 -41.18 0.71
CA ALA A 48 -8.59 -41.91 1.78
C ALA A 48 -8.78 -41.19 3.13
N GLU A 49 -9.34 -41.91 4.09
CA GLU A 49 -9.54 -41.49 5.48
C GLU A 49 -8.55 -42.20 6.40
N GLU A 50 -7.97 -41.46 7.36
CA GLU A 50 -7.17 -42.05 8.42
C GLU A 50 -7.53 -41.43 9.76
N GLN A 51 -7.78 -42.27 10.76
CA GLN A 51 -8.07 -41.82 12.13
C GLN A 51 -6.77 -41.62 12.90
N VAL A 52 -6.63 -40.44 13.50
CA VAL A 52 -5.48 -40.05 14.30
C VAL A 52 -5.97 -39.63 15.68
N ARG A 53 -5.45 -40.28 16.72
CA ARG A 53 -5.77 -39.97 18.12
C ARG A 53 -4.77 -38.94 18.66
N GLU A 54 -5.25 -37.75 19.03
CA GLU A 54 -4.42 -36.65 19.53
C GLU A 54 -4.88 -36.22 20.93
N GLY A 55 -4.31 -36.83 21.97
CA GLY A 55 -4.79 -36.66 23.35
C GLY A 55 -6.09 -37.44 23.58
N GLU A 56 -7.14 -36.77 24.06
CA GLU A 56 -8.48 -37.35 24.25
C GLU A 56 -9.38 -37.26 23.01
N GLN A 57 -8.95 -36.54 21.96
CA GLN A 57 -9.74 -36.32 20.74
C GLN A 57 -9.33 -37.28 19.61
N GLU A 58 -10.33 -37.88 18.96
CA GLU A 58 -10.16 -38.62 17.71
C GLU A 58 -10.44 -37.68 16.52
N LEU A 59 -9.46 -37.52 15.65
CA LEU A 59 -9.54 -36.67 14.46
C LEU A 59 -9.42 -37.54 13.21
N THR A 60 -10.22 -37.26 12.20
CA THR A 60 -10.10 -37.90 10.89
C THR A 60 -9.34 -37.00 9.94
N VAL A 61 -8.24 -37.50 9.37
CA VAL A 61 -7.46 -36.80 8.35
C VAL A 61 -7.90 -37.30 6.98
N ILE A 62 -8.38 -36.39 6.14
CA ILE A 62 -8.73 -36.66 4.75
C ILE A 62 -7.69 -36.05 3.82
N ARG A 63 -7.42 -36.73 2.69
CA ARG A 63 -6.47 -36.27 1.66
C ARG A 63 -7.19 -36.00 0.34
N SER A 64 -7.04 -34.79 -0.21
CA SER A 64 -7.60 -34.47 -1.52
C SER A 64 -6.73 -35.02 -2.66
N PRO A 65 -7.29 -35.24 -3.86
CA PRO A 65 -6.51 -35.65 -5.04
C PRO A 65 -5.45 -34.61 -5.44
N ARG A 66 -5.65 -33.34 -5.05
CA ARG A 66 -4.69 -32.23 -5.22
C ARG A 66 -3.58 -32.22 -4.18
N GLY A 67 -3.63 -33.11 -3.19
CA GLY A 67 -2.67 -33.18 -2.10
C GLY A 67 -2.99 -32.27 -0.92
N ALA A 68 -4.16 -31.64 -0.81
CA ALA A 68 -4.50 -30.96 0.44
C ALA A 68 -4.78 -31.98 1.55
N TYR A 69 -4.48 -31.63 2.80
CA TYR A 69 -4.88 -32.39 3.99
C TYR A 69 -5.83 -31.55 4.82
N LEU A 70 -6.93 -32.16 5.26
CA LEU A 70 -7.86 -31.52 6.19
C LEU A 70 -8.13 -32.45 7.35
N ARG A 71 -8.15 -31.87 8.55
CA ARG A 71 -8.50 -32.57 9.79
C ARG A 71 -9.94 -32.26 10.14
N LEU A 72 -10.75 -33.30 10.29
CA LEU A 72 -12.15 -33.20 10.67
C LEU A 72 -12.32 -33.75 12.08
N THR A 73 -13.05 -32.99 12.90
CA THR A 73 -13.62 -33.49 14.16
C THR A 73 -14.67 -34.56 13.87
N PRO A 74 -15.05 -35.40 14.85
CA PRO A 74 -16.08 -36.42 14.67
C PRO A 74 -17.39 -35.84 14.12
N GLU A 75 -17.77 -34.65 14.60
CA GLU A 75 -18.97 -33.94 14.17
C GLU A 75 -18.84 -33.42 12.74
N GLN A 76 -17.71 -32.82 12.39
CA GLN A 76 -17.44 -32.35 11.02
C GLN A 76 -17.35 -33.50 10.01
N ARG A 77 -16.80 -34.65 10.42
CA ARG A 77 -16.75 -35.87 9.60
C ARG A 77 -18.16 -36.38 9.29
N ALA A 78 -19.03 -36.41 10.29
CA ALA A 78 -20.42 -36.82 10.09
C ALA A 78 -21.17 -35.88 9.11
N VAL A 79 -20.93 -34.57 9.20
CA VAL A 79 -21.50 -33.59 8.25
C VAL A 79 -20.93 -33.79 6.85
N TRP A 80 -19.63 -34.06 6.72
CA TRP A 80 -18.99 -34.33 5.42
C TRP A 80 -19.55 -35.58 4.74
N HIS A 81 -19.80 -36.68 5.46
CA HIS A 81 -20.45 -37.88 4.90
C HIS A 81 -21.90 -37.65 4.44
N GLN A 82 -22.56 -36.59 4.92
CA GLN A 82 -23.91 -36.21 4.47
C GLN A 82 -23.89 -35.33 3.21
N MET A 83 -22.70 -34.92 2.72
CA MET A 83 -22.53 -34.10 1.51
C MET A 83 -22.59 -34.96 0.24
N ASP A 84 -23.78 -35.46 -0.08
CA ASP A 84 -24.06 -36.30 -1.25
C ASP A 84 -24.57 -35.50 -2.47
N GLY A 85 -24.63 -34.16 -2.38
CA GLY A 85 -25.19 -33.28 -3.40
C GLY A 85 -26.71 -33.12 -3.35
N THR A 86 -27.41 -33.77 -2.41
CA THR A 86 -28.87 -33.67 -2.28
C THR A 86 -29.31 -32.62 -1.25
N ARG A 87 -28.53 -32.45 -0.17
CA ARG A 87 -28.84 -31.56 0.95
C ARG A 87 -28.22 -30.17 0.78
N THR A 88 -28.93 -29.12 1.20
CA THR A 88 -28.40 -27.75 1.21
C THR A 88 -27.52 -27.49 2.44
N ILE A 89 -26.67 -26.44 2.41
CA ILE A 89 -25.90 -26.02 3.60
C ILE A 89 -26.83 -25.75 4.79
N GLY A 90 -27.98 -25.10 4.58
CA GLY A 90 -28.96 -24.86 5.64
C GLY A 90 -29.52 -26.14 6.26
N GLN A 91 -29.78 -27.16 5.44
CA GLN A 91 -30.24 -28.48 5.92
C GLN A 91 -29.15 -29.24 6.66
N LEU A 92 -27.90 -29.19 6.18
CA LEU A 92 -26.74 -29.79 6.85
C LEU A 92 -26.48 -29.14 8.22
N ALA A 93 -26.55 -27.80 8.29
CA ALA A 93 -26.41 -27.06 9.55
C ALA A 93 -27.53 -27.40 10.54
N THR A 94 -28.77 -27.50 10.06
CA THR A 94 -29.93 -27.86 10.90
C THR A 94 -29.80 -29.30 11.43
N ASN A 95 -29.40 -30.25 10.57
CA ASN A 95 -29.23 -31.65 10.97
C ASN A 95 -28.07 -31.82 11.96
N ALA A 96 -26.96 -31.12 11.72
CA ALA A 96 -25.83 -31.10 12.64
C ALA A 96 -26.23 -30.54 14.02
N PHE A 97 -27.03 -29.46 14.05
CA PHE A 97 -27.55 -28.90 15.30
C PHE A 97 -28.50 -29.86 16.03
N LEU A 98 -29.40 -30.53 15.31
CA LEU A 98 -30.34 -31.48 15.90
C LEU A 98 -29.64 -32.73 16.48
N HIS A 99 -28.57 -33.19 15.83
CA HIS A 99 -27.86 -34.40 16.24
C HIS A 99 -26.78 -34.15 17.31
N PHE A 100 -26.02 -33.07 17.20
CA PHE A 100 -24.90 -32.77 18.11
C PHE A 100 -25.23 -31.72 19.18
N HIS A 101 -26.42 -31.11 19.14
CA HIS A 101 -26.84 -30.01 20.02
C HIS A 101 -25.87 -28.82 20.06
N GLN A 102 -25.09 -28.63 18.98
CA GLN A 102 -24.09 -27.57 18.84
C GLN A 102 -24.22 -26.87 17.49
N LEU A 103 -24.04 -25.55 17.47
CA LEU A 103 -24.01 -24.76 16.24
C LEU A 103 -22.64 -24.88 15.58
N LEU A 104 -22.51 -25.82 14.64
CA LEU A 104 -21.31 -26.01 13.84
C LEU A 104 -21.25 -25.01 12.68
N PRO A 105 -20.08 -24.41 12.37
CA PRO A 105 -19.90 -23.51 11.23
C PRO A 105 -19.83 -24.29 9.91
N VAL A 106 -20.95 -24.91 9.51
CA VAL A 106 -21.03 -25.77 8.31
C VAL A 106 -20.70 -24.99 7.03
N GLY A 107 -21.08 -23.71 6.96
CA GLY A 107 -20.73 -22.84 5.83
C GLY A 107 -19.23 -22.70 5.62
N ASP A 108 -18.47 -22.47 6.70
CA ASP A 108 -17.01 -22.35 6.66
C ASP A 108 -16.35 -23.68 6.31
N LEU A 109 -16.88 -24.79 6.83
CA LEU A 109 -16.42 -26.14 6.50
C LEU A 109 -16.59 -26.43 5.01
N VAL A 110 -17.77 -26.18 4.44
CA VAL A 110 -18.07 -26.38 3.01
C VAL A 110 -17.19 -25.47 2.15
N ALA A 111 -17.02 -24.21 2.53
CA ALA A 111 -16.14 -23.28 1.82
C ALA A 111 -14.67 -23.74 1.82
N THR A 112 -14.20 -24.30 2.93
CA THR A 112 -12.85 -24.86 3.08
C THR A 112 -12.69 -26.12 2.23
N LEU A 113 -13.61 -27.08 2.35
CA LEU A 113 -13.61 -28.31 1.54
C LEU A 113 -13.65 -28.02 0.04
N ARG A 114 -14.45 -27.03 -0.39
CA ARG A 114 -14.53 -26.60 -1.79
C ARG A 114 -13.21 -26.00 -2.28
N ARG A 115 -12.60 -25.11 -1.49
CA ARG A 115 -11.36 -24.42 -1.84
C ARG A 115 -10.18 -25.39 -1.96
N GLU A 116 -10.09 -26.33 -1.04
CA GLU A 116 -9.00 -27.32 -0.96
C GLU A 116 -9.22 -28.55 -1.88
N GLY A 117 -10.34 -28.57 -2.62
CA GLY A 117 -10.62 -29.58 -3.65
C GLY A 117 -11.10 -30.93 -3.11
N PHE A 118 -11.86 -30.93 -2.02
CA PHE A 118 -12.50 -32.13 -1.45
C PHE A 118 -13.95 -32.34 -1.95
N LEU A 119 -14.52 -31.36 -2.66
CA LEU A 119 -15.84 -31.43 -3.28
C LEU A 119 -15.74 -31.59 -4.81
N ALA A 120 -16.75 -32.18 -5.42
CA ALA A 120 -16.84 -32.36 -6.88
C ALA A 120 -16.89 -31.03 -7.65
N ASP A 121 -17.48 -30.00 -7.04
CA ASP A 121 -17.65 -28.68 -7.65
C ASP A 121 -16.42 -27.78 -7.48
N GLN A 122 -15.88 -27.41 -8.64
CA GLN A 122 -14.73 -26.59 -8.94
C GLN A 122 -14.84 -25.10 -8.58
N PRO A 123 -14.16 -24.48 -7.60
CA PRO A 123 -14.09 -23.02 -7.61
C PRO A 123 -13.27 -22.56 -8.81
N VAL A 124 -13.94 -22.09 -9.88
CA VAL A 124 -13.28 -21.35 -10.96
C VAL A 124 -12.97 -19.98 -10.39
N GLY A 125 -11.69 -19.71 -10.11
CA GLY A 125 -11.24 -18.41 -9.61
C GLY A 125 -11.31 -17.33 -10.67
N VAL A 126 -12.50 -17.04 -11.22
CA VAL A 126 -12.71 -16.11 -12.36
C VAL A 126 -12.11 -14.75 -12.05
N TYR A 127 -12.40 -14.17 -10.88
CA TYR A 127 -11.80 -12.89 -10.47
C TYR A 127 -10.29 -12.98 -10.26
N GLY A 128 -9.78 -14.12 -9.76
CA GLY A 128 -8.34 -14.35 -9.63
C GLY A 128 -7.64 -14.48 -10.99
N ALA A 129 -8.28 -15.13 -11.96
CA ALA A 129 -7.79 -15.28 -13.32
C ALA A 129 -7.85 -13.96 -14.09
N VAL A 130 -8.93 -13.20 -13.96
CA VAL A 130 -9.06 -11.85 -14.54
C VAL A 130 -8.07 -10.90 -13.89
N ALA A 131 -7.94 -10.89 -12.56
CA ALA A 131 -6.93 -10.10 -11.87
C ALA A 131 -5.51 -10.50 -12.28
N ALA A 132 -5.21 -11.79 -12.39
CA ALA A 132 -3.91 -12.26 -12.87
C ALA A 132 -3.64 -11.88 -14.34
N HIS A 133 -4.67 -11.88 -15.19
CA HIS A 133 -4.58 -11.48 -16.60
C HIS A 133 -4.40 -9.95 -16.74
N MET A 134 -5.14 -9.17 -15.95
CA MET A 134 -4.96 -7.72 -15.87
C MET A 134 -3.59 -7.37 -15.28
N GLU A 135 -3.16 -8.06 -14.22
CA GLU A 135 -1.83 -7.90 -13.63
C GLU A 135 -0.72 -8.27 -14.63
N ALA A 136 -0.89 -9.28 -15.47
CA ALA A 136 0.10 -9.71 -16.46
C ALA A 136 0.47 -8.63 -17.49
N HIS A 137 -0.41 -7.63 -17.70
CA HIS A 137 -0.16 -6.49 -18.59
C HIS A 137 0.36 -5.24 -17.88
N THR A 138 0.56 -5.32 -16.55
CA THR A 138 1.10 -4.22 -15.74
C THR A 138 2.58 -4.45 -15.41
N ALA A 139 3.33 -3.35 -15.20
CA ALA A 139 4.72 -3.41 -14.74
C ALA A 139 4.87 -4.17 -13.40
N GLU A 140 3.85 -4.12 -12.55
CA GLU A 140 3.79 -4.84 -11.26
C GLU A 140 3.71 -6.36 -11.47
N GLY A 141 2.92 -6.83 -12.44
CA GLY A 141 2.83 -8.26 -12.76
C GLY A 141 4.09 -8.80 -13.43
N TRP A 142 4.89 -7.98 -14.11
CA TRP A 142 6.23 -8.36 -14.56
C TRP A 142 7.19 -8.55 -13.36
N GLY A 143 7.22 -7.60 -12.41
CA GLY A 143 8.04 -7.70 -11.20
C GLY A 143 7.69 -8.92 -10.32
N ARG A 144 6.39 -9.17 -10.08
CA ARG A 144 5.91 -10.36 -9.35
C ARG A 144 6.18 -11.67 -10.10
N ARG A 145 6.28 -11.66 -11.44
CA ARG A 145 6.71 -12.82 -12.22
C ARG A 145 8.20 -13.07 -12.04
N LEU A 146 9.03 -12.04 -12.13
CA LEU A 146 10.47 -12.16 -11.90
C LEU A 146 10.77 -12.67 -10.48
N LEU A 147 10.10 -12.11 -9.47
CA LEU A 147 10.23 -12.58 -8.08
C LEU A 147 9.80 -14.05 -7.93
N ARG A 148 8.69 -14.46 -8.56
CA ARG A 148 8.24 -15.86 -8.59
C ARG A 148 9.20 -16.79 -9.31
N VAL A 149 9.86 -16.34 -10.37
CA VAL A 149 10.90 -17.14 -11.05
C VAL A 149 12.11 -17.33 -10.14
N LEU A 150 12.55 -16.27 -9.44
CA LEU A 150 13.70 -16.30 -8.53
C LEU A 150 13.44 -17.05 -7.21
N THR A 151 12.18 -17.23 -6.82
CA THR A 151 11.77 -17.88 -5.55
C THR A 151 10.98 -19.17 -5.73
N GLY A 152 10.60 -19.52 -6.96
CA GLY A 152 9.60 -20.56 -7.23
C GLY A 152 9.94 -21.57 -8.32
N GLN A 153 11.09 -21.43 -8.99
CA GLN A 153 11.60 -22.49 -9.88
C GLN A 153 12.01 -23.70 -9.03
N ARG A 154 11.29 -24.81 -9.20
CA ARG A 154 11.54 -26.09 -8.53
C ARG A 154 11.91 -27.13 -9.57
N PHE A 155 13.06 -27.75 -9.39
CA PHE A 155 13.49 -28.92 -10.13
C PHE A 155 13.19 -30.15 -9.28
N GLU A 156 12.09 -30.85 -9.60
CA GLU A 156 11.69 -32.07 -8.90
C GLU A 156 12.47 -33.28 -9.41
N PHE A 157 13.03 -34.07 -8.48
CA PHE A 157 13.62 -35.35 -8.82
C PHE A 157 12.52 -36.40 -8.95
N ARG A 158 12.55 -37.16 -10.05
CA ARG A 158 11.64 -38.28 -10.27
C ARG A 158 11.90 -39.36 -9.22
N SER A 159 10.83 -39.91 -8.62
CA SER A 159 10.87 -41.06 -7.70
C SER A 159 11.68 -40.88 -6.41
N ILE A 160 11.74 -39.66 -5.86
CA ILE A 160 12.45 -39.39 -4.60
C ILE A 160 11.99 -40.28 -3.43
N ASP A 161 10.68 -40.60 -3.39
CA ASP A 161 10.10 -41.49 -2.39
C ASP A 161 10.71 -42.90 -2.43
N GLY A 162 10.92 -43.44 -3.64
CA GLY A 162 11.52 -44.75 -3.85
C GLY A 162 13.00 -44.79 -3.44
N PHE A 163 13.75 -43.73 -3.76
CA PHE A 163 15.15 -43.57 -3.36
C PHE A 163 15.30 -43.59 -1.83
N TYR A 164 14.56 -42.74 -1.10
CA TYR A 164 14.64 -42.71 0.36
C TYR A 164 14.07 -43.97 1.00
N SER A 165 13.08 -44.63 0.38
CA SER A 165 12.59 -45.93 0.85
C SER A 165 13.63 -47.05 0.70
N ALA A 166 14.43 -47.02 -0.37
CA ALA A 166 15.55 -47.95 -0.55
C ALA A 166 16.66 -47.66 0.47
N MET A 167 17.05 -46.39 0.64
CA MET A 167 18.07 -45.98 1.59
C MET A 167 17.68 -46.30 3.04
N PHE A 168 16.41 -46.08 3.40
CA PHE A 168 15.91 -46.42 4.72
C PHE A 168 15.98 -47.93 4.98
N ARG A 169 15.59 -48.77 4.00
CA ARG A 169 15.70 -50.23 4.09
C ARG A 169 17.14 -50.74 4.12
N ALA A 170 18.06 -50.09 3.40
CA ALA A 170 19.46 -50.48 3.33
C ALA A 170 20.22 -50.24 4.65
N GLY A 171 19.75 -49.32 5.50
CA GLY A 171 20.40 -49.05 6.78
C GLY A 171 19.99 -47.74 7.46
N GLY A 172 19.19 -46.88 6.81
CA GLY A 172 18.73 -45.63 7.41
C GLY A 172 17.92 -45.80 8.71
N TRP A 173 17.30 -46.96 8.92
CA TRP A 173 16.63 -47.30 10.19
C TRP A 173 17.58 -47.31 11.41
N LEU A 174 18.89 -47.54 11.21
CA LEU A 174 19.90 -47.54 12.27
C LEU A 174 20.04 -46.17 12.94
N LEU A 175 19.78 -45.09 12.21
CA LEU A 175 19.84 -43.71 12.71
C LEU A 175 18.77 -43.41 13.77
N PHE A 176 17.74 -44.26 13.88
CA PHE A 176 16.65 -44.10 14.83
C PHE A 176 16.77 -45.07 16.02
N THR A 177 17.93 -45.72 16.18
CA THR A 177 18.21 -46.60 17.32
C THR A 177 18.71 -45.82 18.54
N PRO A 178 18.47 -46.29 19.78
CA PRO A 178 18.97 -45.62 20.98
C PRO A 178 20.51 -45.58 21.06
N LEU A 179 21.19 -46.56 20.46
CA LEU A 179 22.65 -46.56 20.34
C LEU A 179 23.14 -45.40 19.48
N PHE A 180 22.50 -45.17 18.33
CA PHE A 180 22.84 -44.04 17.49
C PHE A 180 22.54 -42.70 18.18
N LEU A 181 21.45 -42.60 18.96
CA LEU A 181 21.16 -41.39 19.74
C LEU A 181 22.28 -41.08 20.76
N ALA A 182 22.83 -42.10 21.42
CA ALA A 182 23.95 -41.93 22.34
C ALA A 182 25.23 -41.49 21.58
N LEU A 183 25.53 -42.11 20.43
CA LEU A 183 26.64 -41.72 19.57
C LEU A 183 26.48 -40.28 19.06
N TRP A 184 25.28 -39.93 18.62
CA TRP A 184 24.91 -38.59 18.17
C TRP A 184 25.18 -37.56 19.26
N LEU A 185 24.72 -37.81 20.49
CA LEU A 185 24.92 -36.92 21.62
C LEU A 185 26.41 -36.76 21.95
N LEU A 186 27.17 -37.85 21.93
CA LEU A 186 28.62 -37.82 22.15
C LEU A 186 29.33 -36.95 21.11
N VAL A 187 29.01 -37.14 19.82
CA VAL A 187 29.60 -36.37 18.71
C VAL A 187 29.20 -34.89 18.78
N ALA A 188 27.94 -34.59 19.07
CA ALA A 188 27.46 -33.21 19.19
C ALA A 188 28.15 -32.47 20.35
N LEU A 189 28.33 -33.12 21.51
CA LEU A 189 29.01 -32.53 22.67
C LEU A 189 30.52 -32.39 22.43
N ALA A 190 31.19 -33.45 21.97
CA ALA A 190 32.64 -33.43 21.73
C ALA A 190 33.00 -32.47 20.59
N GLY A 191 32.26 -32.52 19.48
CA GLY A 191 32.46 -31.63 18.34
C GLY A 191 32.07 -30.19 18.62
N GLY A 192 31.04 -29.95 19.44
CA GLY A 192 30.69 -28.60 19.91
C GLY A 192 31.81 -28.00 20.76
N GLY A 193 32.37 -28.80 21.69
CA GLY A 193 33.54 -28.41 22.48
C GLY A 193 34.76 -28.11 21.62
N ALA A 194 35.07 -28.97 20.64
CA ALA A 194 36.16 -28.77 19.69
C ALA A 194 35.98 -27.50 18.84
N PHE A 195 34.75 -27.23 18.38
CA PHE A 195 34.42 -26.03 17.62
C PHE A 195 34.63 -24.75 18.44
N VAL A 196 34.16 -24.72 19.69
CA VAL A 196 34.37 -23.59 20.60
C VAL A 196 35.87 -23.38 20.88
N ALA A 197 36.62 -24.47 21.08
CA ALA A 197 38.06 -24.39 21.30
C ALA A 197 38.80 -23.77 20.09
N LEU A 198 38.46 -24.21 18.88
CA LEU A 198 38.99 -23.63 17.63
C LEU A 198 38.58 -22.17 17.45
N LEU A 199 37.35 -21.80 17.81
CA LEU A 199 36.87 -20.41 17.71
C LEU A 199 37.64 -19.49 18.67
N LEU A 200 37.87 -19.92 19.91
CA LEU A 200 38.64 -19.18 20.92
C LEU A 200 40.12 -19.10 20.58
N ALA A 201 40.67 -20.12 19.92
CA ALA A 201 42.05 -20.12 19.42
C ALA A 201 42.25 -19.18 18.21
N GLY A 202 41.23 -18.41 17.81
CA GLY A 202 41.31 -17.51 16.66
C GLY A 202 41.29 -18.27 15.33
N GLY A 203 40.70 -19.47 15.31
CA GLY A 203 40.66 -20.38 14.16
C GLY A 203 40.16 -19.70 12.89
N SER A 204 41.09 -19.16 12.11
CA SER A 204 40.89 -18.86 10.71
C SER A 204 41.58 -19.97 9.94
N ALA A 205 40.81 -20.90 9.40
CA ALA A 205 41.33 -21.81 8.39
C ALA A 205 41.48 -21.06 7.06
N ASN A 206 42.28 -20.00 7.09
CA ASN A 206 42.83 -19.32 5.92
C ASN A 206 44.10 -20.07 5.53
N ALA A 207 43.98 -21.36 5.21
CA ALA A 207 45.00 -22.02 4.40
C ALA A 207 45.13 -21.16 3.12
N GLY A 208 46.36 -20.85 2.70
CA GLY A 208 46.75 -19.83 1.70
C GLY A 208 46.18 -19.96 0.27
N ALA A 209 44.96 -20.46 0.12
CA ALA A 209 44.12 -20.45 -1.06
C ALA A 209 43.60 -19.04 -1.35
N GLY A 210 43.58 -18.66 -2.63
CA GLY A 210 42.98 -17.40 -3.08
C GLY A 210 41.49 -17.29 -2.77
N LEU A 211 40.99 -16.05 -2.66
CA LEU A 211 39.60 -15.71 -2.37
C LEU A 211 38.54 -16.54 -3.16
N PRO A 212 38.71 -16.83 -4.47
CA PRO A 212 37.74 -17.62 -5.23
C PRO A 212 37.58 -19.06 -4.73
N LEU A 213 38.68 -19.73 -4.38
CA LEU A 213 38.66 -21.11 -3.90
C LEU A 213 38.03 -21.18 -2.49
N GLN A 214 38.26 -20.15 -1.67
CA GLN A 214 37.64 -20.05 -0.36
C GLN A 214 36.11 -19.89 -0.45
N ILE A 215 35.64 -19.09 -1.41
CA ILE A 215 34.21 -18.91 -1.70
C ILE A 215 33.61 -20.21 -2.25
N ALA A 216 34.27 -20.88 -3.19
CA ALA A 216 33.82 -22.16 -3.74
C ALA A 216 33.68 -23.24 -2.65
N ALA A 217 34.65 -23.33 -1.74
CA ALA A 217 34.59 -24.25 -0.61
C ALA A 217 33.43 -23.96 0.36
N LEU A 218 33.13 -22.68 0.60
CA LEU A 218 31.98 -22.28 1.43
C LEU A 218 30.65 -22.67 0.76
N TRP A 219 30.51 -22.42 -0.54
CA TRP A 219 29.31 -22.83 -1.30
C TRP A 219 29.11 -24.34 -1.32
N LEU A 220 30.17 -25.11 -1.50
CA LEU A 220 30.11 -26.56 -1.45
C LEU A 220 29.67 -27.06 -0.07
N ALA A 221 30.23 -26.49 1.00
CA ALA A 221 29.85 -26.81 2.37
C ALA A 221 28.37 -26.49 2.65
N LEU A 222 27.87 -25.34 2.16
CA LEU A 222 26.48 -24.94 2.29
C LEU A 222 25.52 -25.91 1.56
N LEU A 223 25.83 -26.25 0.31
CA LEU A 223 25.05 -27.21 -0.48
C LEU A 223 25.00 -28.59 0.18
N LEU A 224 26.14 -29.05 0.71
CA LEU A 224 26.23 -30.32 1.41
C LEU A 224 25.41 -30.31 2.70
N SER A 225 25.49 -29.24 3.50
CA SER A 225 24.68 -29.08 4.72
C SER A 225 23.19 -29.15 4.39
N PHE A 226 22.70 -28.39 3.40
CA PHE A 226 21.30 -28.43 2.98
C PHE A 226 20.85 -29.80 2.48
N LEU A 227 21.68 -30.47 1.68
CA LEU A 227 21.37 -31.81 1.20
C LEU A 227 21.18 -32.79 2.37
N LEU A 228 22.11 -32.80 3.32
CA LEU A 228 22.07 -33.72 4.47
C LEU A 228 20.91 -33.39 5.41
N HIS A 229 20.64 -32.10 5.63
CA HIS A 229 19.52 -31.61 6.43
C HIS A 229 18.16 -32.11 5.88
N GLU A 230 17.91 -31.87 4.59
CA GLU A 230 16.68 -32.32 3.92
C GLU A 230 16.59 -33.86 3.84
N SER A 231 17.74 -34.53 3.69
CA SER A 231 17.82 -36.00 3.72
C SER A 231 17.42 -36.57 5.08
N ALA A 232 17.76 -35.89 6.18
CA ALA A 232 17.38 -36.31 7.52
C ALA A 232 15.86 -36.18 7.74
N HIS A 233 15.23 -35.10 7.27
CA HIS A 233 13.77 -35.00 7.25
C HIS A 233 13.12 -36.14 6.46
N ALA A 234 13.63 -36.42 5.26
CA ALA A 234 13.14 -37.49 4.39
C ALA A 234 13.21 -38.87 5.07
N LEU A 235 14.35 -39.20 5.68
CA LEU A 235 14.53 -40.45 6.43
C LEU A 235 13.64 -40.53 7.67
N ALA A 236 13.43 -39.41 8.37
CA ALA A 236 12.53 -39.37 9.53
C ALA A 236 11.07 -39.62 9.15
N VAL A 237 10.61 -39.12 7.99
CA VAL A 237 9.28 -39.45 7.45
C VAL A 237 9.16 -40.96 7.19
N LYS A 238 10.22 -41.60 6.67
CA LYS A 238 10.24 -43.04 6.39
C LYS A 238 10.21 -43.91 7.65
N GLN A 239 10.82 -43.47 8.74
CA GLN A 239 10.72 -44.14 10.04
C GLN A 239 9.27 -44.30 10.52
N PHE A 240 8.38 -43.36 10.18
CA PHE A 240 6.96 -43.41 10.52
C PHE A 240 6.08 -44.06 9.44
N GLY A 241 6.68 -44.71 8.43
CA GLY A 241 5.95 -45.38 7.35
C GLY A 241 5.20 -44.43 6.40
N ARG A 242 5.61 -43.16 6.33
CA ARG A 242 4.96 -42.13 5.50
C ARG A 242 5.65 -41.92 4.15
N THR A 243 4.95 -41.29 3.23
CA THR A 243 5.43 -41.06 1.85
C THR A 243 5.85 -39.60 1.63
N LEU A 244 6.90 -39.42 0.83
CA LEU A 244 7.38 -38.14 0.34
C LEU A 244 6.64 -37.82 -0.95
N ARG A 245 6.09 -36.62 -1.04
CA ARG A 245 5.28 -36.22 -2.21
C ARG A 245 6.12 -35.68 -3.35
N GLY A 246 7.24 -35.07 -3.00
CA GLY A 246 8.16 -34.45 -3.92
C GLY A 246 9.41 -34.00 -3.18
N GLY A 247 10.43 -33.68 -3.94
CA GLY A 247 11.65 -33.08 -3.44
C GLY A 247 12.65 -32.93 -4.56
N GLY A 248 13.63 -32.07 -4.34
CA GLY A 248 14.53 -31.68 -5.39
C GLY A 248 15.34 -30.43 -5.06
N LEU A 249 15.69 -29.69 -6.09
CA LEU A 249 16.40 -28.42 -5.97
C LEU A 249 15.44 -27.26 -6.26
N MET A 250 15.48 -26.21 -5.45
CA MET A 250 14.74 -24.97 -5.69
C MET A 250 15.67 -23.76 -5.61
N LEU A 251 15.31 -22.68 -6.31
CA LEU A 251 15.95 -21.38 -6.12
C LEU A 251 15.23 -20.63 -4.99
N TYR A 252 15.92 -20.41 -3.87
CA TYR A 252 15.42 -19.63 -2.74
C TYR A 252 16.18 -18.31 -2.69
N PHE A 253 15.53 -17.21 -3.10
CA PHE A 253 16.13 -15.88 -3.24
C PHE A 253 17.41 -15.86 -4.10
N GLY A 254 17.43 -16.65 -5.17
CA GLY A 254 18.57 -16.75 -6.09
C GLY A 254 19.67 -17.72 -5.68
N ALA A 255 19.61 -18.31 -4.47
CA ALA A 255 20.52 -19.37 -4.05
C ALA A 255 19.90 -20.77 -4.28
N PRO A 256 20.66 -21.75 -4.79
CA PRO A 256 20.19 -23.13 -4.88
C PRO A 256 20.03 -23.74 -3.47
N ALA A 257 18.87 -24.33 -3.20
CA ALA A 257 18.57 -25.02 -1.96
C ALA A 257 17.87 -26.37 -2.27
N PHE A 258 18.18 -27.40 -1.48
CA PHE A 258 17.43 -28.64 -1.53
C PHE A 258 16.11 -28.49 -0.78
N TYR A 259 15.10 -29.27 -1.15
CA TYR A 259 13.84 -29.33 -0.41
C TYR A 259 13.22 -30.73 -0.50
N VAL A 260 12.52 -31.12 0.57
CA VAL A 260 11.68 -32.32 0.59
C VAL A 260 10.29 -31.97 1.13
N ASP A 261 9.24 -32.43 0.43
CA ASP A 261 7.86 -32.29 0.91
C ASP A 261 7.53 -33.39 1.93
N THR A 262 7.52 -33.00 3.20
CA THR A 262 7.21 -33.85 4.36
C THR A 262 5.73 -33.83 4.75
N SER A 263 4.83 -33.22 3.96
CA SER A 263 3.44 -32.95 4.35
C SER A 263 2.64 -34.20 4.76
N ASP A 264 2.97 -35.39 4.28
CA ASP A 264 2.27 -36.63 4.70
C ASP A 264 2.45 -36.95 6.20
N ILE A 265 3.46 -36.37 6.86
CA ILE A 265 3.67 -36.51 8.30
C ILE A 265 2.51 -35.94 9.13
N TRP A 266 1.71 -35.02 8.59
CA TRP A 266 0.54 -34.46 9.25
C TRP A 266 -0.53 -35.51 9.61
N ARG A 267 -0.46 -36.71 9.01
CA ARG A 267 -1.29 -37.88 9.34
C ARG A 267 -0.76 -38.67 10.54
N SER A 268 0.41 -38.34 11.05
CA SER A 268 1.04 -39.02 12.19
C SER A 268 0.82 -38.28 13.51
N SER A 269 1.13 -38.97 14.61
CA SER A 269 1.06 -38.39 15.95
C SER A 269 1.95 -37.14 16.11
N ARG A 270 1.63 -36.28 17.07
CA ARG A 270 2.43 -35.08 17.41
C ARG A 270 3.92 -35.40 17.63
N ARG A 271 4.21 -36.53 18.30
CA ARG A 271 5.60 -36.93 18.56
C ARG A 271 6.35 -37.18 17.26
N ALA A 272 5.70 -37.81 16.28
CA ALA A 272 6.29 -38.05 14.98
C ALA A 272 6.58 -36.75 14.22
N ARG A 273 5.65 -35.78 14.26
CA ARG A 273 5.86 -34.47 13.61
C ARG A 273 7.02 -33.69 14.23
N VAL A 274 7.08 -33.62 15.56
CA VAL A 274 8.19 -32.98 16.29
C VAL A 274 9.53 -33.65 15.95
N LEU A 275 9.58 -34.99 15.90
CA LEU A 275 10.81 -35.71 15.55
C LEU A 275 11.23 -35.47 14.10
N VAL A 276 10.29 -35.41 13.15
CA VAL A 276 10.60 -35.07 11.76
C VAL A 276 11.13 -33.65 11.66
N SER A 277 10.52 -32.65 12.30
CA SER A 277 11.04 -31.27 12.31
C SER A 277 12.39 -31.16 13.02
N ALA A 278 12.66 -31.95 14.06
CA ALA A 278 13.95 -31.94 14.74
C ALA A 278 15.08 -32.63 13.93
N ALA A 279 14.74 -33.51 12.98
CA ALA A 279 15.72 -34.34 12.28
C ALA A 279 16.76 -33.53 11.49
N GLY A 280 16.34 -32.46 10.81
CA GLY A 280 17.24 -31.56 10.07
C GLY A 280 18.30 -30.93 10.97
N PRO A 281 17.91 -30.13 11.99
CA PRO A 281 18.86 -29.53 12.93
C PRO A 281 19.72 -30.55 13.70
N MET A 282 19.17 -31.72 14.02
CA MET A 282 19.95 -32.79 14.64
C MET A 282 21.04 -33.31 13.69
N SER A 283 20.76 -33.43 12.39
CA SER A 283 21.75 -33.83 11.40
C SER A 283 22.86 -32.79 11.24
N ASP A 284 22.52 -31.49 11.25
CA ASP A 284 23.49 -30.40 11.19
C ASP A 284 24.42 -30.43 12.40
N LEU A 285 23.89 -30.62 13.62
CA LEU A 285 24.72 -30.77 14.83
C LEU A 285 25.68 -31.97 14.74
N PHE A 286 25.21 -33.08 14.18
CA PHE A 286 26.04 -34.28 14.02
C PHE A 286 27.17 -34.07 13.03
N ILE A 287 26.83 -33.61 11.82
CA ILE A 287 27.78 -33.39 10.72
C ILE A 287 28.74 -32.26 11.07
N GLY A 288 28.24 -31.17 11.65
CA GLY A 288 29.05 -30.08 12.15
C GLY A 288 29.99 -30.51 13.28
N GLY A 289 29.51 -31.40 14.18
CA GLY A 289 30.32 -32.01 15.21
C GLY A 289 31.47 -32.86 14.66
N LEU A 290 31.19 -33.74 13.70
CA LEU A 290 32.22 -34.53 13.02
C LEU A 290 33.24 -33.63 12.30
N ALA A 291 32.76 -32.63 11.56
CA ALA A 291 33.61 -31.71 10.83
C ALA A 291 34.51 -30.88 11.76
N ALA A 292 33.98 -30.45 12.92
CA ALA A 292 34.76 -29.76 13.95
C ALA A 292 35.83 -30.65 14.57
N LEU A 293 35.50 -31.91 14.90
CA LEU A 293 36.48 -32.87 15.40
C LEU A 293 37.59 -33.15 14.39
N LEU A 294 37.23 -33.31 13.11
CA LEU A 294 38.20 -33.51 12.03
C LEU A 294 39.15 -32.31 11.89
N ALA A 295 38.61 -31.09 11.92
CA ALA A 295 39.43 -29.88 11.89
C ALA A 295 40.30 -29.70 13.14
N PHE A 296 39.82 -30.14 14.30
CA PHE A 296 40.53 -30.04 15.57
C PHE A 296 41.70 -31.02 15.69
N PHE A 297 41.51 -32.28 15.30
CA PHE A 297 42.56 -33.30 15.39
C PHE A 297 43.56 -33.28 14.23
N GLN A 298 43.18 -32.70 13.08
CA GLN A 298 44.01 -32.64 11.88
C GLN A 298 44.06 -31.22 11.31
N PRO A 299 44.54 -30.21 12.07
CA PRO A 299 44.50 -28.80 11.66
C PRO A 299 45.35 -28.51 10.41
N GLU A 300 46.42 -29.27 10.18
CA GLU A 300 47.35 -29.10 9.05
C GLU A 300 46.87 -29.81 7.76
N ALA A 301 45.78 -30.57 7.81
CA ALA A 301 45.30 -31.31 6.64
C ALA A 301 44.66 -30.37 5.60
N ALA A 302 44.82 -30.69 4.32
CA ALA A 302 44.26 -29.89 3.22
C ALA A 302 42.73 -29.72 3.29
N PHE A 303 42.02 -30.68 3.90
CA PHE A 303 40.56 -30.61 4.09
C PHE A 303 40.13 -29.84 5.35
N ALA A 304 41.04 -29.49 6.27
CA ALA A 304 40.71 -28.87 7.55
C ALA A 304 39.96 -27.55 7.36
N ALA A 305 40.31 -26.77 6.33
CA ALA A 305 39.62 -25.53 5.99
C ALA A 305 38.19 -25.74 5.49
N VAL A 306 37.93 -26.81 4.74
CA VAL A 306 36.58 -27.17 4.29
C VAL A 306 35.78 -27.71 5.47
N ALA A 307 36.38 -28.56 6.30
CA ALA A 307 35.76 -29.12 7.50
C ALA A 307 35.38 -28.01 8.51
N TRP A 308 36.25 -27.03 8.74
CA TRP A 308 35.94 -25.85 9.56
C TRP A 308 34.74 -25.05 9.01
N LYS A 309 34.73 -24.78 7.70
CA LYS A 309 33.62 -24.05 7.06
C LYS A 309 32.31 -24.84 7.12
N LEU A 310 32.36 -26.16 6.94
CA LEU A 310 31.21 -27.04 7.08
C LEU A 310 30.69 -27.03 8.51
N ALA A 311 31.57 -27.18 9.52
CA ALA A 311 31.21 -27.09 10.93
C ALA A 311 30.54 -25.75 11.25
N PHE A 312 31.17 -24.63 10.87
CA PHE A 312 30.61 -23.30 11.04
C PHE A 312 29.23 -23.16 10.39
N THR A 313 29.10 -23.62 9.15
CA THR A 313 27.83 -23.56 8.40
C THR A 313 26.73 -24.37 9.08
N CYS A 314 27.01 -25.61 9.49
CA CYS A 314 26.03 -26.47 10.15
C CYS A 314 25.59 -25.92 11.51
N TYR A 315 26.51 -25.38 12.33
CA TYR A 315 26.13 -24.79 13.62
C TYR A 315 25.29 -23.52 13.44
N ILE A 316 25.65 -22.66 12.48
CA ILE A 316 24.86 -21.47 12.14
C ILE A 316 23.49 -21.88 11.59
N ALA A 317 23.43 -22.86 10.68
CA ALA A 317 22.18 -23.40 10.15
C ALA A 317 21.28 -23.95 11.27
N THR A 318 21.85 -24.69 12.22
CA THR A 318 21.12 -25.18 13.40
C THR A 318 20.52 -24.03 14.21
N LEU A 319 21.30 -22.96 14.47
CA LEU A 319 20.84 -21.81 15.25
C LEU A 319 19.66 -21.09 14.56
N PHE A 320 19.74 -20.91 13.24
CA PHE A 320 18.66 -20.31 12.47
C PHE A 320 17.43 -21.23 12.39
N ASN A 321 17.62 -22.52 12.07
CA ASN A 321 16.51 -23.46 11.94
C ASN A 321 15.77 -23.70 13.27
N LEU A 322 16.48 -23.74 14.40
CA LEU A 322 15.86 -23.87 15.72
C LEU A 322 15.28 -22.55 16.26
N ASN A 323 15.43 -21.42 15.56
CA ASN A 323 14.81 -20.17 15.96
C ASN A 323 13.29 -20.23 15.72
N PRO A 324 12.45 -20.24 16.78
CA PRO A 324 11.01 -20.37 16.63
C PRO A 324 10.33 -19.11 16.06
N LEU A 325 11.06 -17.99 15.94
CA LEU A 325 10.56 -16.73 15.40
C LEU A 325 10.68 -16.65 13.87
N LEU A 326 11.32 -17.62 13.22
CA LEU A 326 11.34 -17.82 11.77
C LEU A 326 10.51 -19.04 11.42
N GLU A 327 9.83 -19.06 10.27
CA GLU A 327 9.03 -20.22 9.81
C GLU A 327 9.91 -21.37 9.31
N LEU A 328 10.85 -21.78 10.14
CA LEU A 328 11.78 -22.90 9.97
C LEU A 328 11.40 -24.03 10.95
N ASP A 329 12.24 -25.05 11.07
CA ASP A 329 11.93 -26.24 11.88
C ASP A 329 11.53 -25.96 13.33
N GLY A 330 12.24 -25.06 14.00
CA GLY A 330 11.99 -24.66 15.38
C GLY A 330 10.60 -24.06 15.57
N TYR A 331 10.07 -23.36 14.57
CA TYR A 331 8.70 -22.85 14.57
C TYR A 331 7.69 -23.99 14.48
N TYR A 332 7.89 -24.96 13.58
CA TYR A 332 6.99 -26.10 13.47
C TYR A 332 7.03 -26.98 14.72
N ILE A 333 8.20 -27.16 15.34
CA ILE A 333 8.34 -27.79 16.66
C ILE A 333 7.50 -27.01 17.69
N LEU A 334 7.64 -25.69 17.77
CA LEU A 334 6.88 -24.87 18.72
C LEU A 334 5.37 -24.93 18.47
N VAL A 335 4.93 -24.87 17.22
CA VAL A 335 3.53 -24.98 16.80
C VAL A 335 2.93 -26.31 17.24
N ASP A 336 3.63 -27.42 16.98
CA ASP A 336 3.20 -28.75 17.41
C ASP A 336 3.25 -28.90 18.94
N LEU A 337 4.19 -28.23 19.62
CA LEU A 337 4.26 -28.26 21.07
C LEU A 337 3.12 -27.48 21.74
N LEU A 338 2.77 -26.32 21.20
CA LEU A 338 1.71 -25.44 21.70
C LEU A 338 0.31 -25.83 21.21
N ARG A 339 0.19 -26.67 20.17
CA ARG A 339 -1.06 -27.03 19.49
C ARG A 339 -1.80 -25.82 18.88
N LEU A 340 -1.03 -24.85 18.42
CA LEU A 340 -1.56 -23.62 17.82
C LEU A 340 -1.13 -23.53 16.36
N PRO A 341 -1.91 -24.09 15.42
CA PRO A 341 -1.62 -23.94 13.99
C PRO A 341 -1.65 -22.47 13.59
N ASP A 342 -0.83 -22.13 12.59
CA ASP A 342 -0.69 -20.76 12.09
C ASP A 342 -0.34 -19.73 13.19
N LEU A 343 0.45 -20.14 14.19
CA LEU A 343 0.81 -19.33 15.35
C LEU A 343 1.31 -17.94 14.94
N ARG A 344 2.23 -17.85 13.97
CA ARG A 344 2.79 -16.56 13.54
C ARG A 344 1.73 -15.63 12.96
N ARG A 345 0.93 -16.12 12.02
CA ARG A 345 -0.12 -15.33 11.36
C ARG A 345 -1.16 -14.84 12.38
N ARG A 346 -1.63 -15.72 13.25
CA ARG A 346 -2.63 -15.40 14.30
C ARG A 346 -2.07 -14.41 15.32
N ALA A 347 -0.83 -14.60 15.76
CA ALA A 347 -0.18 -13.73 16.74
C ALA A 347 0.06 -12.31 16.20
N LEU A 348 0.57 -12.18 14.97
CA LEU A 348 0.77 -10.87 14.34
C LEU A 348 -0.57 -10.15 14.07
N ALA A 349 -1.59 -10.88 13.64
CA ALA A 349 -2.93 -10.31 13.47
C ALA A 349 -3.53 -9.82 14.80
N PHE A 350 -3.32 -10.56 15.89
CA PHE A 350 -3.78 -10.17 17.22
C PHE A 350 -3.09 -8.90 17.73
N VAL A 351 -1.75 -8.81 17.59
CA VAL A 351 -0.97 -7.62 17.96
C VAL A 351 -1.30 -6.42 17.05
N GLY A 352 -1.62 -6.65 15.78
CA GLY A 352 -1.93 -5.58 14.82
C GLY A 352 -3.30 -4.92 15.01
N GLY A 353 -4.23 -5.49 15.79
CA GLY A 353 -5.59 -4.94 15.92
C GLY A 353 -6.26 -5.24 17.26
N PRO A 354 -6.74 -6.48 17.50
CA PRO A 354 -7.52 -6.84 18.69
C PRO A 354 -6.86 -6.47 20.02
N LEU A 355 -5.53 -6.57 20.13
CA LEU A 355 -4.78 -6.21 21.33
C LEU A 355 -5.00 -4.73 21.72
N TRP A 356 -5.00 -3.82 20.75
CA TRP A 356 -5.20 -2.39 21.01
C TRP A 356 -6.62 -2.09 21.50
N GLY A 357 -7.63 -2.83 21.00
CA GLY A 357 -9.01 -2.72 21.49
C GLY A 357 -9.15 -3.12 22.96
N ARG A 358 -8.32 -4.06 23.44
CA ARG A 358 -8.29 -4.50 24.86
C ARG A 358 -7.48 -3.56 25.76
N LEU A 359 -6.54 -2.80 25.20
CA LEU A 359 -5.67 -1.85 25.92
C LEU A 359 -6.22 -0.42 25.99
N LYS A 360 -7.28 -0.09 25.23
CA LYS A 360 -7.91 1.25 25.28
C LYS A 360 -8.49 1.52 26.68
N PRO A 361 -8.18 2.67 27.31
CA PRO A 361 -8.81 3.08 28.56
C PRO A 361 -10.33 3.25 28.38
N LYS A 362 -11.10 2.96 29.45
CA LYS A 362 -12.55 3.19 29.53
C LYS A 362 -12.90 4.62 29.07
N GLY A 363 -13.44 4.76 27.86
CA GLY A 363 -14.25 5.90 27.51
C GLY A 363 -15.64 5.72 28.10
N THR A 364 -16.16 6.75 28.77
CA THR A 364 -17.54 6.86 29.28
C THR A 364 -18.55 6.73 28.15
N SER A 365 -18.86 5.51 27.73
CA SER A 365 -20.06 5.20 26.96
C SER A 365 -20.95 4.33 27.84
N THR A 366 -22.01 4.95 28.35
CA THR A 366 -23.13 4.34 29.06
C THR A 366 -23.96 3.49 28.10
N SER A 367 -23.40 2.36 27.66
CA SER A 367 -24.16 1.27 27.04
C SER A 367 -23.93 0.02 27.89
N ALA A 368 -24.95 -0.31 28.69
CA ALA A 368 -24.96 -1.36 29.72
C ALA A 368 -24.94 -2.81 29.17
N LEU A 369 -24.38 -3.04 27.98
CA LEU A 369 -24.34 -4.36 27.33
C LEU A 369 -22.94 -4.75 26.81
N SER A 370 -21.88 -4.03 27.19
CA SER A 370 -20.51 -4.40 26.83
C SER A 370 -19.93 -5.37 27.89
N PRO A 371 -19.64 -6.64 27.56
CA PRO A 371 -19.05 -7.57 28.53
C PRO A 371 -17.68 -7.05 29.00
N GLN A 372 -17.41 -7.18 30.30
CA GLN A 372 -16.17 -6.73 30.94
C GLN A 372 -14.93 -7.26 30.21
N PRO A 373 -13.81 -6.50 30.13
CA PRO A 373 -12.56 -7.05 29.63
C PRO A 373 -12.04 -8.09 30.62
N SER A 374 -12.33 -9.36 30.35
CA SER A 374 -11.73 -10.51 31.02
C SER A 374 -10.21 -10.49 30.85
N ALA A 375 -9.47 -10.99 31.85
CA ALA A 375 -8.03 -11.22 31.72
C ALA A 375 -7.73 -12.02 30.44
N LEU A 376 -6.59 -11.71 29.79
CA LEU A 376 -6.19 -12.40 28.56
C LEU A 376 -6.18 -13.91 28.78
N SER A 377 -6.85 -14.63 27.88
CA SER A 377 -6.83 -16.09 27.86
C SER A 377 -5.41 -16.62 27.65
N ARG A 378 -5.18 -17.91 27.95
CA ARG A 378 -3.86 -18.54 27.74
C ARG A 378 -3.36 -18.37 26.30
N GLU A 379 -4.24 -18.54 25.32
CA GLU A 379 -3.92 -18.36 23.90
C GLU A 379 -3.59 -16.90 23.57
N GLU A 380 -4.39 -15.95 24.07
CA GLU A 380 -4.14 -14.52 23.84
C GLU A 380 -2.81 -14.06 24.46
N ARG A 381 -2.40 -14.61 25.61
CA ARG A 381 -1.07 -14.34 26.20
C ARG A 381 0.06 -14.87 25.31
N ILE A 382 -0.09 -16.10 24.81
CA ILE A 382 0.87 -16.69 23.88
C ILE A 382 0.96 -15.85 22.60
N PHE A 383 -0.17 -15.45 22.02
CA PHE A 383 -0.20 -14.58 20.84
C PHE A 383 0.41 -13.21 21.09
N THR A 384 0.18 -12.62 22.26
CA THR A 384 0.79 -11.34 22.62
C THR A 384 2.30 -11.45 22.72
N LEU A 385 2.80 -12.41 23.51
CA LEU A 385 4.24 -12.59 23.72
C LEU A 385 4.96 -12.98 22.42
N TYR A 386 4.47 -14.01 21.74
CA TYR A 386 5.04 -14.46 20.47
C TYR A 386 4.94 -13.37 19.40
N GLY A 387 3.80 -12.68 19.29
CA GLY A 387 3.58 -11.64 18.28
C GLY A 387 4.51 -10.44 18.48
N LEU A 388 4.74 -10.00 19.71
CA LEU A 388 5.70 -8.93 20.02
C LEU A 388 7.13 -9.37 19.72
N LEU A 389 7.54 -10.56 20.16
CA LEU A 389 8.88 -11.10 19.86
C LEU A 389 9.11 -11.27 18.35
N ALA A 390 8.11 -11.80 17.62
CA ALA A 390 8.18 -11.96 16.18
C ALA A 390 8.22 -10.62 15.45
N THR A 391 7.49 -9.60 15.93
CA THR A 391 7.54 -8.23 15.38
C THR A 391 8.92 -7.62 15.60
N LEU A 392 9.43 -7.66 16.83
CA LEU A 392 10.76 -7.15 17.18
C LEU A 392 11.85 -7.86 16.37
N TYR A 393 11.80 -9.18 16.30
CA TYR A 393 12.74 -9.97 15.51
C TYR A 393 12.64 -9.65 14.02
N THR A 394 11.44 -9.44 13.47
CA THR A 394 11.27 -9.05 12.06
C THR A 394 11.93 -7.69 11.79
N VAL A 395 11.77 -6.72 12.69
CA VAL A 395 12.45 -5.41 12.58
C VAL A 395 13.97 -5.58 12.64
N ILE A 396 14.49 -6.33 13.61
CA ILE A 396 15.92 -6.60 13.75
C ILE A 396 16.47 -7.31 12.51
N ALA A 397 15.77 -8.35 12.03
CA ALA A 397 16.15 -9.11 10.85
C ALA A 397 16.14 -8.22 9.59
N LEU A 398 15.19 -7.29 9.46
CA LEU A 398 15.15 -6.33 8.36
C LEU A 398 16.35 -5.38 8.41
N VAL A 399 16.64 -4.81 9.59
CA VAL A 399 17.82 -3.95 9.79
C VAL A 399 19.11 -4.71 9.47
N PHE A 400 19.23 -5.94 9.97
CA PHE A 400 20.38 -6.80 9.71
C PHE A 400 20.49 -7.15 8.22
N ALA A 401 19.39 -7.48 7.54
CA ALA A 401 19.38 -7.78 6.11
C ALA A 401 19.82 -6.56 5.28
N VAL A 402 19.35 -5.35 5.61
CA VAL A 402 19.78 -4.11 4.95
C VAL A 402 21.27 -3.84 5.17
N GLN A 403 21.74 -3.95 6.41
CA GLN A 403 23.16 -3.77 6.73
C GLN A 403 24.03 -4.84 6.06
N PHE A 404 23.57 -6.09 6.05
CA PHE A 404 24.24 -7.20 5.39
C PHE A 404 24.37 -6.92 3.89
N TRP A 405 23.27 -6.53 3.25
CA TRP A 405 23.24 -6.20 1.83
C TRP A 405 24.17 -5.03 1.49
N GLN A 406 24.12 -3.95 2.27
CA GLN A 406 24.95 -2.78 2.06
C GLN A 406 26.44 -3.09 2.24
N ARG A 407 26.82 -3.80 3.31
CA ARG A 407 28.22 -4.05 3.63
C ARG A 407 28.82 -5.19 2.81
N TRP A 408 28.10 -6.30 2.67
CA TRP A 408 28.64 -7.51 2.05
C TRP A 408 28.34 -7.60 0.56
N VAL A 409 27.13 -7.27 0.11
CA VAL A 409 26.79 -7.38 -1.32
C VAL A 409 27.28 -6.15 -2.07
N TRP A 410 26.80 -4.96 -1.70
CA TRP A 410 27.18 -3.72 -2.37
C TRP A 410 28.67 -3.39 -2.17
N GLY A 411 29.18 -3.54 -0.95
CA GLY A 411 30.61 -3.37 -0.67
C GLY A 411 31.49 -4.29 -1.52
N SER A 412 31.13 -5.56 -1.69
CA SER A 412 31.88 -6.48 -2.56
C SER A 412 31.81 -6.09 -4.03
N VAL A 413 30.65 -5.68 -4.53
CA VAL A 413 30.50 -5.19 -5.92
C VAL A 413 31.41 -3.99 -6.16
N VAL A 414 31.40 -3.00 -5.26
CA VAL A 414 32.24 -1.80 -5.37
C VAL A 414 33.73 -2.17 -5.32
N ASN A 415 34.13 -3.05 -4.39
CA ASN A 415 35.52 -3.47 -4.26
C ASN A 415 36.01 -4.28 -5.47
N LEU A 416 35.18 -5.18 -6.01
CA LEU A 416 35.48 -5.94 -7.22
C LEU A 416 35.59 -5.01 -8.44
N TRP A 417 34.71 -4.01 -8.55
CA TRP A 417 34.75 -3.02 -9.61
C TRP A 417 36.00 -2.15 -9.54
N ALA A 418 36.34 -1.67 -8.34
CA ALA A 418 37.51 -0.83 -8.06
C ALA A 418 38.86 -1.56 -8.25
N SER A 419 38.86 -2.89 -8.25
CA SER A 419 40.09 -3.70 -8.47
C SER A 419 40.70 -3.55 -9.87
N GLY A 420 39.96 -3.01 -10.85
CA GLY A 420 40.45 -2.72 -12.20
C GLY A 420 40.68 -3.93 -13.11
N LEU A 421 40.55 -5.16 -12.59
CA LEU A 421 40.68 -6.40 -13.37
C LEU A 421 39.38 -6.69 -14.14
N LEU A 422 39.47 -6.94 -15.44
CA LEU A 422 38.30 -7.21 -16.31
C LEU A 422 37.44 -8.37 -15.80
N LEU A 423 38.04 -9.46 -15.33
CA LEU A 423 37.31 -10.60 -14.78
C LEU A 423 36.48 -10.20 -13.54
N ASN A 424 37.05 -9.40 -12.64
CA ASN A 424 36.36 -8.94 -11.44
C ASN A 424 35.23 -7.96 -11.77
N GLN A 425 35.41 -7.12 -12.79
CA GLN A 425 34.37 -6.23 -13.29
C GLN A 425 33.22 -7.00 -13.94
N VAL A 426 33.51 -8.05 -14.71
CA VAL A 426 32.48 -8.95 -15.28
C VAL A 426 31.72 -9.67 -14.17
N VAL A 427 32.40 -10.18 -13.13
CA VAL A 427 31.76 -10.81 -11.98
C VAL A 427 30.92 -9.80 -11.20
N ALA A 428 31.42 -8.58 -10.96
CA ALA A 428 30.66 -7.51 -10.31
C ALA A 428 29.41 -7.14 -11.11
N ALA A 429 29.52 -7.00 -12.44
CA ALA A 429 28.40 -6.74 -13.33
C ALA A 429 27.37 -7.88 -13.31
N ALA A 430 27.83 -9.14 -13.29
CA ALA A 430 26.95 -10.30 -13.17
C ALA A 430 26.19 -10.32 -11.83
N ILE A 431 26.85 -10.01 -10.72
CA ILE A 431 26.20 -9.89 -9.39
C ILE A 431 25.15 -8.78 -9.40
N VAL A 432 25.48 -7.62 -10.00
CA VAL A 432 24.52 -6.52 -10.12
C VAL A 432 23.30 -6.93 -10.94
N LEU A 433 23.51 -7.57 -12.09
CA LEU A 433 22.43 -7.90 -13.02
C LEU A 433 21.57 -9.09 -12.54
N LEU A 434 22.17 -10.10 -11.92
CA LEU A 434 21.48 -11.33 -11.50
C LEU A 434 20.91 -11.25 -10.08
N VAL A 435 21.49 -10.43 -9.20
CA VAL A 435 21.14 -10.39 -7.77
C VAL A 435 20.67 -9.00 -7.35
N VAL A 436 21.46 -7.94 -7.59
CA VAL A 436 21.15 -6.60 -7.06
C VAL A 436 19.95 -5.97 -7.75
N ALA A 437 19.93 -5.96 -9.08
CA ALA A 437 18.88 -5.33 -9.86
C ALA A 437 17.53 -6.03 -9.68
N PRO A 438 17.41 -7.38 -9.75
CA PRO A 438 16.12 -8.03 -9.56
C PRO A 438 15.54 -7.85 -8.16
N VAL A 439 16.38 -7.90 -7.12
CA VAL A 439 15.95 -7.65 -5.73
C VAL A 439 15.56 -6.19 -5.53
N GLY A 440 16.37 -5.25 -6.02
CA GLY A 440 16.08 -3.82 -5.93
C GLY A 440 14.79 -3.42 -6.66
N ILE A 441 14.60 -3.96 -7.86
CA ILE A 441 13.36 -3.79 -8.64
C ILE A 441 12.17 -4.42 -7.89
N GLY A 442 12.33 -5.64 -7.36
CA GLY A 442 11.30 -6.33 -6.59
C GLY A 442 10.88 -5.56 -5.34
N LEU A 443 11.84 -5.05 -4.58
CA LEU A 443 11.60 -4.19 -3.41
C LEU A 443 10.95 -2.86 -3.79
N GLY A 444 11.38 -2.24 -4.89
CA GLY A 444 10.77 -1.01 -5.41
C GLY A 444 9.29 -1.20 -5.77
N PHE A 445 8.95 -2.30 -6.45
CA PHE A 445 7.55 -2.64 -6.74
C PHE A 445 6.74 -3.00 -5.50
N ALA A 446 7.32 -3.74 -4.55
CA ALA A 446 6.66 -4.04 -3.28
C ALA A 446 6.37 -2.75 -2.48
N ALA A 447 7.34 -1.84 -2.40
CA ALA A 447 7.16 -0.53 -1.80
C ALA A 447 6.04 0.26 -2.49
N TRP A 448 6.04 0.32 -3.82
CA TRP A 448 4.97 0.96 -4.59
C TRP A 448 3.59 0.34 -4.31
N GLY A 449 3.51 -1.00 -4.25
CA GLY A 449 2.30 -1.74 -3.91
C GLY A 449 1.78 -1.39 -2.51
N THR A 450 2.67 -1.29 -1.51
CA THR A 450 2.31 -0.88 -0.14
C THR A 450 1.85 0.57 -0.08
N VAL A 451 2.51 1.49 -0.80
CA VAL A 451 2.10 2.91 -0.89
C VAL A 451 0.72 3.01 -1.51
N ARG A 452 0.46 2.35 -2.65
CA ARG A 452 -0.87 2.33 -3.26
C ARG A 452 -1.91 1.69 -2.35
N GLY A 453 -1.57 0.61 -1.65
CA GLY A 453 -2.44 -0.04 -0.67
C GLY A 453 -2.80 0.88 0.49
N ALA A 454 -1.83 1.61 1.02
CA ALA A 454 -2.00 2.60 2.08
C ALA A 454 -2.86 3.78 1.60
N VAL A 455 -2.60 4.31 0.41
CA VAL A 455 -3.42 5.37 -0.21
C VAL A 455 -4.86 4.88 -0.43
N ALA A 456 -5.05 3.67 -0.96
CA ALA A 456 -6.37 3.09 -1.16
C ALA A 456 -7.09 2.82 0.18
N TRP A 457 -6.35 2.46 1.24
CA TRP A 457 -6.90 2.33 2.58
C TRP A 457 -7.30 3.69 3.17
N LEU A 458 -6.48 4.72 3.00
CA LEU A 458 -6.78 6.10 3.43
C LEU A 458 -8.03 6.66 2.74
N ILE A 459 -8.14 6.45 1.42
CA ILE A 459 -9.31 6.86 0.64
C ILE A 459 -10.55 6.10 1.09
N ARG A 460 -10.47 4.76 1.24
CA ARG A 460 -11.61 3.92 1.67
C ARG A 460 -12.14 4.28 3.05
N ASN A 461 -11.26 4.64 3.99
CA ASN A 461 -11.65 5.04 5.34
C ASN A 461 -12.06 6.51 5.45
N GLY A 462 -12.17 7.24 4.33
CA GLY A 462 -12.61 8.64 4.31
C GLY A 462 -11.56 9.65 4.81
N TYR A 463 -10.34 9.22 5.15
CA TYR A 463 -9.25 10.11 5.54
C TYR A 463 -8.78 11.00 4.38
N GLY A 464 -8.99 10.59 3.14
CA GLY A 464 -8.77 11.45 1.98
C GLY A 464 -9.54 12.78 2.07
N ARG A 465 -10.71 12.80 2.72
CA ARG A 465 -11.59 13.98 2.79
C ARG A 465 -11.06 15.08 3.72
N ARG A 466 -10.01 14.76 4.47
CA ARG A 466 -9.31 15.64 5.41
C ARG A 466 -7.98 16.10 4.80
N PRO A 467 -7.96 17.23 4.07
CA PRO A 467 -6.74 17.73 3.42
C PRO A 467 -5.64 18.06 4.43
N ASP A 468 -6.01 18.37 5.67
CA ASP A 468 -5.11 18.52 6.83
C ASP A 468 -4.29 17.25 7.08
N LEU A 469 -4.94 16.08 7.13
CA LEU A 469 -4.23 14.82 7.38
C LEU A 469 -3.32 14.43 6.20
N VAL A 470 -3.78 14.66 4.97
CA VAL A 470 -2.97 14.42 3.77
C VAL A 470 -1.74 15.31 3.76
N ALA A 471 -1.91 16.61 4.07
CA ALA A 471 -0.82 17.57 4.13
C ALA A 471 0.21 17.20 5.20
N VAL A 472 -0.25 16.90 6.43
CA VAL A 472 0.63 16.51 7.54
C VAL A 472 1.38 15.21 7.23
N ALA A 473 0.71 14.21 6.65
CA ALA A 473 1.34 12.96 6.28
C ALA A 473 2.41 13.16 5.21
N CYS A 474 2.09 13.89 4.13
CA CYS A 474 3.05 14.17 3.06
C CYS A 474 4.23 15.02 3.55
N ALA A 475 3.99 16.01 4.42
CA ALA A 475 5.03 16.82 5.05
C ALA A 475 5.93 15.99 5.97
N ALA A 476 5.35 15.09 6.78
CA ALA A 476 6.11 14.20 7.64
C ALA A 476 7.00 13.26 6.81
N VAL A 477 6.50 12.74 5.68
CA VAL A 477 7.31 11.94 4.75
C VAL A 477 8.45 12.78 4.17
N ALA A 478 8.19 14.00 3.69
CA ALA A 478 9.21 14.90 3.18
C ALA A 478 10.30 15.20 4.23
N LEU A 479 9.89 15.45 5.48
CA LEU A 479 10.80 15.70 6.60
C LEU A 479 11.63 14.46 6.97
N LEU A 480 11.01 13.28 7.06
CA LEU A 480 11.70 12.03 7.36
C LEU A 480 12.72 11.68 6.27
N LEU A 481 12.36 11.88 5.00
CA LEU A 481 13.30 11.73 3.89
C LEU A 481 14.46 12.71 4.04
N ALA A 482 14.20 14.00 4.27
CA ALA A 482 15.24 15.01 4.45
C ALA A 482 16.20 14.69 5.61
N LEU A 483 15.67 14.26 6.77
CA LEU A 483 16.47 13.87 7.93
C LEU A 483 17.33 12.62 7.65
N GLY A 484 16.82 11.67 6.87
CA GLY A 484 17.55 10.46 6.47
C GLY A 484 18.80 10.75 5.62
N PHE A 485 18.82 11.86 4.87
CA PHE A 485 19.96 12.27 4.05
C PHE A 485 20.88 13.31 4.73
N GLY A 486 20.51 13.81 5.91
CA GLY A 486 21.38 14.70 6.72
C GLY A 486 22.60 14.00 7.34
N GLY A 487 22.61 12.65 7.39
CA GLY A 487 23.62 11.85 8.11
C GLY A 487 24.57 11.00 7.25
N GLY A 488 24.68 11.25 5.94
CA GLY A 488 25.62 10.52 5.06
C GLY A 488 25.08 9.26 4.37
N ALA A 489 23.77 9.20 4.10
CA ALA A 489 23.20 8.17 3.22
C ALA A 489 23.80 8.29 1.79
N GLY A 490 23.94 7.15 1.11
CA GLY A 490 24.76 6.99 -0.10
C GLY A 490 24.56 8.09 -1.17
N PRO A 491 25.65 8.62 -1.76
CA PRO A 491 25.65 9.86 -2.54
C PRO A 491 24.71 9.83 -3.75
N LEU A 492 24.52 8.66 -4.37
CA LEU A 492 23.68 8.53 -5.57
C LEU A 492 22.18 8.65 -5.27
N LEU A 493 21.68 8.03 -4.19
CA LEU A 493 20.25 8.01 -3.91
C LEU A 493 19.75 9.36 -3.39
N GLY A 494 20.58 10.06 -2.60
CA GLY A 494 20.31 11.42 -2.15
C GLY A 494 20.34 12.46 -3.26
N GLN A 495 21.11 12.23 -4.34
CA GLN A 495 21.17 13.10 -5.51
C GLN A 495 20.03 12.87 -6.51
N LEU A 496 19.57 11.61 -6.65
CA LEU A 496 18.47 11.28 -7.57
C LEU A 496 17.08 11.53 -6.97
N LEU A 497 16.94 11.49 -5.63
CA LEU A 497 15.65 11.65 -4.97
C LEU A 497 14.99 13.03 -5.20
N PRO A 498 15.70 14.18 -5.07
CA PRO A 498 15.13 15.49 -5.40
C PRO A 498 14.62 15.57 -6.83
N LEU A 499 15.35 15.00 -7.80
CA LEU A 499 14.93 14.96 -9.21
C LEU A 499 13.60 14.22 -9.39
N LEU A 500 13.44 13.07 -8.73
CA LEU A 500 12.18 12.32 -8.75
C LEU A 500 11.04 13.10 -8.09
N LEU A 501 11.30 13.74 -6.95
CA LEU A 501 10.30 14.53 -6.22
C LEU A 501 9.84 15.76 -7.02
N TRP A 502 10.76 16.46 -7.69
CA TRP A 502 10.41 17.52 -8.62
C TRP A 502 9.58 16.99 -9.80
N GLY A 503 9.93 15.82 -10.35
CA GLY A 503 9.13 15.17 -11.39
C GLY A 503 7.69 14.87 -10.93
N VAL A 504 7.52 14.40 -9.69
CA VAL A 504 6.20 14.20 -9.07
C VAL A 504 5.47 15.53 -8.91
N ALA A 505 6.14 16.57 -8.42
CA ALA A 505 5.56 17.91 -8.26
C ALA A 505 5.09 18.49 -9.61
N THR A 506 5.92 18.39 -10.65
CA THR A 506 5.57 18.84 -12.01
C THR A 506 4.38 18.06 -12.56
N ALA A 507 4.39 16.73 -12.47
CA ALA A 507 3.29 15.91 -12.96
C ALA A 507 1.97 16.24 -12.24
N ALA A 508 2.01 16.40 -10.91
CA ALA A 508 0.84 16.78 -10.12
C ALA A 508 0.32 18.17 -10.49
N LEU A 509 1.21 19.16 -10.65
CA LEU A 509 0.85 20.53 -11.06
C LEU A 509 0.24 20.56 -12.48
N LEU A 510 0.87 19.90 -13.45
CA LEU A 510 0.35 19.82 -14.83
C LEU A 510 -1.02 19.13 -14.89
N TYR A 511 -1.27 18.17 -14.00
CA TYR A 511 -2.58 17.52 -13.91
C TYR A 511 -3.66 18.42 -13.30
N VAL A 512 -3.27 19.33 -12.40
CA VAL A 512 -4.16 20.32 -11.77
C VAL A 512 -4.45 21.50 -12.71
N LEU A 513 -3.52 21.87 -13.57
CA LEU A 513 -3.63 23.07 -14.42
C LEU A 513 -4.94 23.18 -15.25
N PRO A 514 -5.45 22.09 -15.87
CA PRO A 514 -6.72 22.14 -16.59
C PRO A 514 -7.93 22.47 -15.69
N ASP A 515 -7.83 22.25 -14.37
CA ASP A 515 -8.92 22.58 -13.45
C ASP A 515 -9.09 24.10 -13.27
N TYR A 516 -8.04 24.90 -13.50
CA TYR A 516 -8.00 26.36 -13.32
C TYR A 516 -8.20 27.17 -14.59
N ARG A 517 -8.56 26.54 -15.72
CA ARG A 517 -8.89 27.28 -16.94
C ARG A 517 -9.99 28.32 -16.67
N ASN A 518 -9.77 29.55 -17.14
CA ASN A 518 -10.62 30.73 -16.95
C ASN A 518 -10.71 31.25 -15.50
N ALA A 519 -10.02 30.65 -14.54
CA ALA A 519 -10.00 31.15 -13.16
C ALA A 519 -9.14 32.41 -13.05
N ALA A 520 -9.51 33.34 -12.17
CA ALA A 520 -8.70 34.53 -11.87
C ALA A 520 -7.25 34.19 -11.43
N ILE A 521 -7.05 33.03 -10.80
CA ILE A 521 -5.73 32.55 -10.36
C ILE A 521 -4.91 31.85 -11.45
N ALA A 522 -5.45 31.63 -12.66
CA ALA A 522 -4.75 30.91 -13.73
C ALA A 522 -3.32 31.45 -14.00
N PRO A 523 -3.07 32.77 -14.08
CA PRO A 523 -1.72 33.30 -14.31
C PRO A 523 -0.72 32.96 -13.20
N THR A 524 -1.20 32.76 -11.97
CA THR A 524 -0.37 32.28 -10.85
C THR A 524 0.03 30.83 -11.07
N MET A 525 -0.93 29.98 -11.44
CA MET A 525 -0.68 28.57 -11.70
C MET A 525 0.26 28.38 -12.89
N ASP A 526 0.07 29.16 -13.96
CA ASP A 526 0.92 29.15 -15.14
C ASP A 526 2.37 29.56 -14.82
N ALA A 527 2.58 30.51 -13.90
CA ALA A 527 3.91 30.90 -13.44
C ALA A 527 4.57 29.87 -12.51
N LEU A 528 3.79 29.06 -11.78
CA LEU A 528 4.33 27.99 -10.92
C LEU A 528 4.86 26.79 -11.74
N VAL A 529 4.40 26.60 -12.99
CA VAL A 529 4.91 25.55 -13.88
C VAL A 529 6.40 25.73 -14.21
N PRO A 530 6.84 26.85 -14.82
CA PRO A 530 8.26 27.08 -15.08
C PRO A 530 9.06 27.17 -13.77
N ALA A 531 8.49 27.67 -12.67
CA ALA A 531 9.17 27.63 -11.36
C ALA A 531 9.53 26.20 -10.95
N THR A 532 8.57 25.27 -11.06
CA THR A 532 8.76 23.85 -10.70
C THR A 532 9.69 23.14 -11.68
N VAL A 533 9.53 23.36 -12.99
CA VAL A 533 10.33 22.72 -14.03
C VAL A 533 11.79 23.16 -13.95
N LEU A 534 12.05 24.45 -13.76
CA LEU A 534 13.40 24.99 -13.65
C LEU A 534 14.12 24.51 -12.39
N ALA A 535 13.42 24.35 -11.26
CA ALA A 535 14.00 23.76 -10.04
C ALA A 535 14.34 22.27 -10.22
N GLY A 536 13.51 21.52 -10.93
CA GLY A 536 13.80 20.14 -11.35
C GLY A 536 15.01 20.06 -12.30
N LEU A 537 15.10 20.98 -13.26
CA LEU A 537 16.27 21.10 -14.14
C LEU A 537 17.53 21.49 -13.38
N ALA A 538 17.45 22.38 -12.40
CA ALA A 538 18.58 22.72 -11.53
C ALA A 538 19.09 21.49 -10.77
N SER A 539 18.18 20.68 -10.23
CA SER A 539 18.52 19.39 -9.59
C SER A 539 19.19 18.45 -10.57
N LEU A 540 18.66 18.31 -11.79
CA LEU A 540 19.27 17.48 -12.84
C LEU A 540 20.69 17.95 -13.18
N VAL A 541 20.86 19.24 -13.48
CA VAL A 541 22.17 19.81 -13.82
C VAL A 541 23.16 19.64 -12.67
N ARG A 542 22.71 19.74 -11.42
CA ARG A 542 23.56 19.54 -10.23
C ARG A 542 24.09 18.11 -10.11
N VAL A 543 23.32 17.09 -10.51
CA VAL A 543 23.76 15.69 -10.50
C VAL A 543 24.86 15.44 -11.53
N TRP A 544 24.70 16.00 -12.74
CA TRP A 544 25.60 15.70 -13.87
C TRP A 544 26.77 16.70 -13.99
N LEU A 545 26.56 17.95 -13.59
CA LEU A 545 27.46 19.10 -13.75
C LEU A 545 27.48 20.00 -12.49
N PRO A 546 27.96 19.48 -11.33
CA PRO A 546 27.84 20.17 -10.04
C PRO A 546 28.59 21.51 -9.96
N THR A 547 29.64 21.70 -10.76
CA THR A 547 30.47 22.92 -10.78
C THR A 547 30.01 23.95 -11.82
N SER A 548 28.94 23.68 -12.56
CA SER A 548 28.45 24.59 -13.61
C SER A 548 27.64 25.75 -13.04
N TRP A 549 27.79 26.95 -13.59
CA TRP A 549 26.92 28.10 -13.29
C TRP A 549 25.47 27.89 -13.79
N LEU A 550 25.25 26.88 -14.63
CA LEU A 550 23.97 26.55 -15.24
C LEU A 550 22.91 26.13 -14.20
N TRP A 551 23.29 25.41 -13.13
CA TRP A 551 22.31 25.05 -12.10
C TRP A 551 21.88 26.30 -11.30
N GLN A 552 22.78 27.26 -11.09
CA GLN A 552 22.48 28.52 -10.39
C GLN A 552 21.52 29.38 -11.22
N LEU A 553 21.70 29.41 -12.54
CA LEU A 553 20.74 30.06 -13.43
C LEU A 553 19.37 29.38 -13.44
N ALA A 554 19.34 28.05 -13.48
CA ALA A 554 18.08 27.32 -13.49
C ALA A 554 17.29 27.56 -12.19
N ASP A 555 17.94 27.44 -11.03
CA ASP A 555 17.28 27.68 -9.74
C ASP A 555 16.96 29.17 -9.54
N GLY A 556 17.81 30.06 -10.06
CA GLY A 556 17.53 31.50 -10.12
C GLY A 556 16.30 31.84 -10.95
N GLY A 557 16.15 31.20 -12.11
CA GLY A 557 14.95 31.28 -12.92
C GLY A 557 13.73 30.71 -12.19
N ALA A 558 13.89 29.61 -11.45
CA ALA A 558 12.82 29.03 -10.66
C ALA A 558 12.28 30.01 -9.61
N LEU A 559 13.17 30.65 -8.84
CA LEU A 559 12.81 31.65 -7.83
C LEU A 559 12.25 32.94 -8.44
N LEU A 560 12.70 33.34 -9.64
CA LEU A 560 12.11 34.45 -10.38
C LEU A 560 10.66 34.15 -10.80
N PHE A 561 10.39 32.96 -11.35
CA PHE A 561 9.02 32.57 -11.71
C PHE A 561 8.13 32.37 -10.48
N LEU A 562 8.70 31.92 -9.35
CA LEU A 562 8.01 31.90 -8.06
C LEU A 562 7.61 33.31 -7.60
N LEU A 563 8.49 34.30 -7.80
CA LEU A 563 8.18 35.71 -7.52
C LEU A 563 7.06 36.24 -8.45
N ILE A 564 7.11 35.92 -9.75
CA ILE A 564 6.05 36.27 -10.70
C ILE A 564 4.71 35.65 -10.26
N ALA A 565 4.73 34.38 -9.84
CA ALA A 565 3.55 33.71 -9.30
C ALA A 565 3.03 34.42 -8.04
N ALA A 566 3.91 34.78 -7.12
CA ALA A 566 3.55 35.51 -5.89
C ALA A 566 2.91 36.86 -6.19
N PHE A 567 3.45 37.61 -7.16
CA PHE A 567 2.89 38.88 -7.60
C PHE A 567 1.49 38.70 -8.22
N ASN A 568 1.33 37.73 -9.12
CA ASN A 568 0.03 37.39 -9.71
C ASN A 568 -0.99 36.97 -8.65
N ALA A 569 -0.57 36.18 -7.65
CA ALA A 569 -1.43 35.76 -6.55
C ALA A 569 -1.90 36.97 -5.72
N GLN A 570 -1.05 37.98 -5.56
CA GLN A 570 -1.39 39.19 -4.82
C GLN A 570 -2.36 40.12 -5.58
N LEU A 571 -2.30 40.17 -6.92
CA LEU A 571 -3.28 40.91 -7.73
C LEU A 571 -4.70 40.37 -7.55
N ASP A 572 -4.82 39.08 -7.26
CA ASP A 572 -6.08 38.44 -6.93
C ASP A 572 -6.55 38.76 -5.50
N VAL A 573 -5.75 39.40 -4.63
CA VAL A 573 -6.14 39.74 -3.25
C VAL A 573 -6.68 41.16 -3.11
N ASN A 574 -7.89 41.30 -2.57
CA ASN A 574 -8.44 42.60 -2.20
C ASN A 574 -7.83 43.10 -0.87
N VAL A 575 -6.83 43.99 -0.98
CA VAL A 575 -6.06 44.52 0.15
C VAL A 575 -6.93 45.18 1.23
N ARG A 576 -8.08 45.77 0.85
CA ARG A 576 -8.97 46.45 1.80
C ARG A 576 -9.67 45.51 2.78
N GLN A 577 -9.76 44.23 2.44
CA GLN A 577 -10.41 43.21 3.26
C GLN A 577 -9.42 42.45 4.17
N ILE A 578 -8.12 42.78 4.09
CA ILE A 578 -7.07 42.09 4.86
C ILE A 578 -6.94 42.72 6.25
N PRO A 579 -6.85 41.91 7.34
CA PRO A 579 -6.61 42.43 8.67
C PRO A 579 -5.30 43.25 8.75
N PRO A 580 -5.25 44.35 9.52
CA PRO A 580 -4.07 45.22 9.61
C PRO A 580 -2.83 44.49 10.13
N ARG A 581 -3.00 43.46 10.98
CA ARG A 581 -1.90 42.60 11.45
C ARG A 581 -1.17 41.88 10.32
N ILE A 582 -1.89 41.40 9.30
CA ILE A 582 -1.30 40.67 8.18
C ILE A 582 -0.59 41.65 7.24
N GLN A 583 -1.18 42.82 7.02
CA GLN A 583 -0.52 43.90 6.26
C GLN A 583 0.79 44.33 6.91
N LEU A 584 0.81 44.49 8.24
CA LEU A 584 2.03 44.79 9.00
C LEU A 584 3.07 43.67 8.86
N MET A 585 2.66 42.40 9.02
CA MET A 585 3.57 41.26 8.84
C MET A 585 4.16 41.20 7.43
N THR A 586 3.34 41.41 6.40
CA THR A 586 3.81 41.50 5.01
C THR A 586 4.78 42.65 4.82
N ALA A 587 4.51 43.85 5.37
CA ALA A 587 5.43 44.98 5.30
C ALA A 587 6.78 44.70 5.99
N ILE A 588 6.75 44.02 7.14
CA ILE A 588 7.96 43.58 7.85
C ILE A 588 8.73 42.57 7.00
N LEU A 589 8.07 41.54 6.46
CA LEU A 589 8.72 40.53 5.62
C LEU A 589 9.31 41.14 4.34
N LEU A 590 8.61 42.09 3.71
CA LEU A 590 9.13 42.84 2.56
C LEU A 590 10.40 43.59 2.96
N THR A 591 10.41 44.29 4.09
CA THR A 591 11.59 45.00 4.60
C THR A 591 12.76 44.04 4.87
N LEU A 592 12.48 42.91 5.52
CA LEU A 592 13.47 41.87 5.80
C LEU A 592 14.02 41.21 4.52
N SER A 593 13.21 41.10 3.46
CA SER A 593 13.66 40.53 2.18
C SER A 593 14.80 41.36 1.56
N PHE A 594 14.73 42.70 1.62
CA PHE A 594 15.81 43.58 1.18
C PHE A 594 17.07 43.40 2.02
N GLY A 595 16.93 43.31 3.35
CA GLY A 595 18.05 43.04 4.24
C GLY A 595 18.71 41.69 3.96
N PHE A 596 17.91 40.65 3.72
CA PHE A 596 18.39 39.30 3.39
C PHE A 596 19.15 39.27 2.07
N GLY A 597 18.61 39.87 1.01
CA GLY A 597 19.30 40.00 -0.28
C GLY A 597 20.63 40.75 -0.16
N GLY A 598 20.65 41.84 0.62
CA GLY A 598 21.87 42.61 0.91
C GLY A 598 22.93 41.79 1.66
N LEU A 599 22.52 40.97 2.63
CA LEU A 599 23.43 40.08 3.37
C LEU A 599 24.03 38.98 2.47
N VAL A 600 23.23 38.35 1.60
CA VAL A 600 23.73 37.35 0.65
C VAL A 600 24.72 37.99 -0.32
N LEU A 601 24.40 39.18 -0.84
CA LEU A 601 25.29 39.93 -1.72
C LEU A 601 26.61 40.32 -1.03
N ALA A 602 26.54 40.86 0.20
CA ALA A 602 27.72 41.19 0.99
C ALA A 602 28.60 39.96 1.25
N ASN A 603 27.98 38.80 1.50
CA ASN A 603 28.69 37.54 1.69
C ASN A 603 29.36 37.03 0.39
N GLN A 604 28.77 37.27 -0.78
CA GLN A 604 29.37 36.93 -2.08
C GLN A 604 30.51 37.87 -2.46
N LEU A 605 30.44 39.15 -2.09
CA LEU A 605 31.50 40.14 -2.32
C LEU A 605 32.67 40.00 -1.33
N GLY A 606 32.50 39.26 -0.22
CA GLY A 606 33.51 39.04 0.82
C GLY A 606 33.75 40.26 1.72
N SER A 607 34.59 40.10 2.76
CA SER A 607 35.00 41.20 3.66
C SER A 607 36.08 42.11 3.09
N GLN A 608 36.52 41.86 1.84
CA GLN A 608 37.45 42.71 1.11
C GLN A 608 36.73 43.22 -0.14
N LEU A 609 36.13 44.41 -0.02
CA LEU A 609 35.73 45.19 -1.19
C LEU A 609 36.91 45.21 -2.17
N PRO A 610 36.71 44.86 -3.46
CA PRO A 610 37.80 44.86 -4.42
C PRO A 610 38.43 46.25 -4.47
N LEU A 611 39.68 46.37 -4.01
CA LEU A 611 40.41 47.63 -3.88
C LEU A 611 40.76 48.27 -5.24
N SER A 612 40.47 47.59 -6.36
CA SER A 612 40.71 48.09 -7.72
C SER A 612 39.42 48.24 -8.52
N ALA A 613 39.31 49.34 -9.28
CA ALA A 613 38.14 49.65 -10.11
C ALA A 613 37.85 48.57 -11.18
N ALA A 614 38.87 47.85 -11.65
CA ALA A 614 38.74 46.76 -12.63
C ALA A 614 38.17 45.45 -12.05
N ALA A 615 38.52 45.12 -10.79
CA ALA A 615 37.92 43.97 -10.10
C ALA A 615 36.49 44.30 -9.65
N PHE A 616 36.23 45.55 -9.27
CA PHE A 616 34.88 46.02 -8.97
C PHE A 616 33.95 45.92 -10.19
N SER A 617 34.38 46.36 -11.39
CA SER A 617 33.53 46.34 -12.59
C SER A 617 33.22 44.95 -13.14
N THR A 618 34.05 43.95 -12.86
CA THR A 618 33.92 42.58 -13.41
C THR A 618 33.27 41.59 -12.43
N ALA A 619 33.53 41.71 -11.12
CA ALA A 619 33.01 40.79 -10.11
C ALA A 619 31.62 41.18 -9.57
N THR A 620 31.30 42.48 -9.51
CA THR A 620 30.02 42.94 -8.95
C THR A 620 28.78 42.50 -9.74
N PRO A 621 28.76 42.47 -11.10
CA PRO A 621 27.57 42.04 -11.82
C PRO A 621 27.26 40.55 -11.58
N TRP A 622 28.30 39.71 -11.49
CA TRP A 622 28.16 38.29 -11.20
C TRP A 622 27.71 38.01 -9.76
N ALA A 623 28.27 38.73 -8.79
CA ALA A 623 27.85 38.64 -7.40
C ALA A 623 26.37 39.04 -7.22
N ILE A 624 25.92 40.09 -7.93
CA ILE A 624 24.50 40.49 -7.96
C ILE A 624 23.64 39.40 -8.58
N LEU A 625 24.06 38.81 -9.71
CA LEU A 625 23.31 37.76 -10.39
C LEU A 625 23.15 36.50 -9.53
N ILE A 626 24.16 36.14 -8.74
CA ILE A 626 24.13 34.99 -7.82
C ILE A 626 23.32 35.30 -6.55
N ALA A 627 23.32 36.55 -6.07
CA ALA A 627 22.56 36.94 -4.88
C ALA A 627 21.07 37.21 -5.17
N ALA A 628 20.73 37.63 -6.38
CA ALA A 628 19.37 38.01 -6.77
C ALA A 628 18.31 36.90 -6.55
N PRO A 629 18.57 35.61 -6.83
CA PRO A 629 17.62 34.53 -6.54
C PRO A 629 17.20 34.44 -5.07
N ALA A 630 18.14 34.62 -4.14
CA ALA A 630 17.83 34.61 -2.71
C ALA A 630 16.89 35.76 -2.33
N PHE A 631 17.06 36.92 -2.98
CA PHE A 631 16.15 38.05 -2.84
C PHE A 631 14.76 37.75 -3.45
N PHE A 632 14.70 37.15 -4.64
CA PHE A 632 13.44 36.75 -5.28
C PHE A 632 12.63 35.79 -4.41
N GLY A 633 13.27 34.77 -3.84
CA GLY A 633 12.63 33.82 -2.94
C GLY A 633 12.07 34.48 -1.67
N ALA A 634 12.86 35.34 -1.02
CA ALA A 634 12.42 36.09 0.16
C ALA A 634 11.26 37.04 -0.15
N LEU A 635 11.29 37.72 -1.30
CA LEU A 635 10.22 38.60 -1.74
C LEU A 635 8.94 37.81 -2.07
N ALA A 636 9.07 36.67 -2.75
CA ALA A 636 7.94 35.80 -3.05
C ALA A 636 7.22 35.31 -1.78
N LEU A 637 7.96 34.92 -0.73
CA LEU A 637 7.39 34.54 0.57
C LEU A 637 6.56 35.66 1.21
N ALA A 638 7.05 36.90 1.12
CA ALA A 638 6.35 38.07 1.65
C ALA A 638 5.05 38.36 0.89
N LEU A 639 5.10 38.30 -0.45
CA LEU A 639 3.95 38.57 -1.33
C LEU A 639 2.89 37.44 -1.31
N LEU A 640 3.29 36.20 -1.02
CA LEU A 640 2.37 35.07 -0.87
C LEU A 640 1.62 35.06 0.47
N LEU A 641 2.13 35.72 1.52
CA LEU A 641 1.52 35.69 2.86
C LEU A 641 0.06 36.22 2.88
N PRO A 642 -0.27 37.37 2.26
CA PRO A 642 -1.65 37.86 2.17
C PRO A 642 -2.58 36.86 1.48
N TYR A 643 -2.10 36.22 0.42
CA TYR A 643 -2.86 35.22 -0.32
C TYR A 643 -3.11 33.96 0.52
N LEU A 644 -2.09 33.45 1.22
CA LEU A 644 -2.22 32.32 2.14
C LEU A 644 -3.23 32.61 3.26
N HIS A 645 -3.20 33.82 3.82
CA HIS A 645 -4.19 34.23 4.82
C HIS A 645 -5.61 34.25 4.25
N SER A 646 -5.78 34.69 3.00
CA SER A 646 -7.09 34.74 2.34
C SER A 646 -7.73 33.35 2.17
N LEU A 647 -6.90 32.29 2.20
CA LEU A 647 -7.32 30.90 2.14
C LEU A 647 -7.57 30.25 3.51
N SER A 648 -7.39 30.96 4.63
CA SER A 648 -7.43 30.36 5.99
C SER A 648 -8.68 29.55 6.31
N ASP A 649 -9.85 29.96 5.80
CA ASP A 649 -11.13 29.24 5.99
C ASP A 649 -11.41 28.21 4.88
N SER A 650 -10.43 27.91 4.02
CA SER A 650 -10.56 27.03 2.86
C SER A 650 -9.78 25.73 3.06
N ARG A 651 -10.22 24.65 2.41
CA ARG A 651 -9.46 23.39 2.37
C ARG A 651 -8.11 23.54 1.65
N LEU A 652 -8.00 24.49 0.73
CA LEU A 652 -6.77 24.74 -0.04
C LEU A 652 -5.64 25.34 0.79
N VAL A 653 -5.92 25.86 2.00
CA VAL A 653 -4.91 26.46 2.90
C VAL A 653 -3.71 25.54 3.11
N TRP A 654 -3.95 24.23 3.25
CA TRP A 654 -2.90 23.27 3.55
C TRP A 654 -1.93 23.09 2.39
N SER A 655 -2.44 23.01 1.15
CA SER A 655 -1.58 22.93 -0.03
C SER A 655 -0.71 24.18 -0.20
N TRP A 656 -1.28 25.35 0.04
CA TRP A 656 -0.57 26.63 -0.09
C TRP A 656 0.37 26.91 1.08
N ALA A 657 0.06 26.42 2.29
CA ALA A 657 0.96 26.47 3.43
C ALA A 657 2.19 25.57 3.18
N LEU A 658 1.98 24.38 2.60
CA LEU A 658 3.09 23.52 2.16
C LEU A 658 3.91 24.19 1.06
N LEU A 659 3.28 24.84 0.08
CA LEU A 659 3.98 25.58 -0.97
C LEU A 659 4.81 26.73 -0.39
N TRP A 660 4.27 27.47 0.58
CA TRP A 660 4.98 28.54 1.28
C TRP A 660 6.19 27.99 2.06
N GLY A 661 6.01 26.87 2.77
CA GLY A 661 7.12 26.17 3.43
C GLY A 661 8.16 25.61 2.44
N ALA A 662 7.71 25.14 1.27
CA ALA A 662 8.58 24.64 0.21
C ALA A 662 9.41 25.77 -0.44
N ALA A 663 8.79 26.93 -0.66
CA ALA A 663 9.47 28.14 -1.12
C ALA A 663 10.54 28.62 -0.14
N LEU A 664 10.25 28.55 1.17
CA LEU A 664 11.22 28.85 2.21
C LEU A 664 12.37 27.84 2.20
N ALA A 665 12.06 26.54 2.16
CA ALA A 665 13.07 25.49 2.08
C ALA A 665 13.94 25.61 0.83
N GLN A 666 13.36 25.94 -0.33
CA GLN A 666 14.10 26.16 -1.58
C GLN A 666 15.01 27.38 -1.49
N THR A 667 14.51 28.50 -0.95
CA THR A 667 15.33 29.71 -0.75
C THR A 667 16.50 29.43 0.20
N MET A 668 16.26 28.65 1.26
CA MET A 668 17.31 28.22 2.19
C MET A 668 18.30 27.24 1.55
N ALA A 669 17.81 26.28 0.75
CA ALA A 669 18.64 25.33 0.01
C ALA A 669 19.59 26.08 -0.93
N TYR A 670 19.06 26.97 -1.77
CA TYR A 670 19.86 27.80 -2.67
C TYR A 670 20.98 28.53 -1.93
N VAL A 671 20.65 29.25 -0.83
CA VAL A 671 21.63 30.01 -0.05
C VAL A 671 22.67 29.11 0.63
N ALA A 672 22.27 27.94 1.13
CA ALA A 672 23.20 26.96 1.71
C ALA A 672 24.14 26.40 0.65
N ASP A 673 23.62 26.07 -0.53
CA ASP A 673 24.36 25.48 -1.65
C ASP A 673 25.39 26.43 -2.26
N LEU A 674 25.22 27.75 -2.09
CA LEU A 674 26.25 28.74 -2.45
C LEU A 674 27.56 28.54 -1.67
N ARG A 675 27.52 27.85 -0.52
CA ARG A 675 28.71 27.55 0.30
C ARG A 675 29.04 26.06 0.28
N THR A 676 28.04 25.23 0.59
CA THR A 676 28.19 23.78 0.76
C THR A 676 26.92 23.07 0.31
N PRO A 677 27.00 22.04 -0.55
CA PRO A 677 25.82 21.30 -1.01
C PRO A 677 25.00 20.74 0.15
N SER A 678 23.70 21.04 0.16
CA SER A 678 22.78 20.75 1.25
C SER A 678 21.69 19.77 0.84
N LEU A 679 22.07 18.50 0.59
CA LEU A 679 21.16 17.44 0.13
C LEU A 679 19.88 17.30 0.98
N GLY A 680 19.96 17.52 2.29
CA GLY A 680 18.78 17.50 3.17
C GLY A 680 17.76 18.61 2.85
N LEU A 681 18.21 19.83 2.55
CA LEU A 681 17.34 20.95 2.19
C LEU A 681 16.79 20.81 0.76
N ASP A 682 17.58 20.24 -0.15
CA ASP A 682 17.13 19.89 -1.51
C ASP A 682 15.99 18.86 -1.47
N VAL A 683 16.16 17.78 -0.69
CA VAL A 683 15.12 16.76 -0.50
C VAL A 683 13.89 17.36 0.20
N LEU A 684 14.09 18.21 1.22
CA LEU A 684 13.00 18.86 1.93
C LEU A 684 12.19 19.78 1.01
N SER A 685 12.86 20.64 0.24
CA SER A 685 12.20 21.57 -0.68
C SER A 685 11.42 20.83 -1.76
N ALA A 686 12.05 19.89 -2.48
CA ALA A 686 11.39 19.09 -3.51
C ALA A 686 10.24 18.24 -2.93
N GLY A 687 10.43 17.68 -1.72
CA GLY A 687 9.43 16.90 -1.02
C GLY A 687 8.22 17.72 -0.60
N LEU A 688 8.42 18.93 -0.07
CA LEU A 688 7.32 19.84 0.29
C LEU A 688 6.59 20.38 -0.94
N TRP A 689 7.28 20.64 -2.05
CA TRP A 689 6.67 21.00 -3.34
C TRP A 689 5.78 19.87 -3.87
N ALA A 690 6.26 18.62 -3.85
CA ALA A 690 5.46 17.45 -4.21
C ALA A 690 4.26 17.29 -3.28
N ALA A 691 4.47 17.42 -1.96
CA ALA A 691 3.42 17.35 -0.96
C ALA A 691 2.33 18.41 -1.17
N ALA A 692 2.71 19.65 -1.51
CA ALA A 692 1.78 20.73 -1.80
C ALA A 692 0.81 20.36 -2.92
N TRP A 693 1.33 19.93 -4.07
CA TRP A 693 0.51 19.62 -5.25
C TRP A 693 -0.27 18.31 -5.14
N ILE A 694 0.27 17.29 -4.45
CA ILE A 694 -0.48 16.07 -4.13
C ILE A 694 -1.67 16.41 -3.22
N THR A 695 -1.46 17.22 -2.20
CA THR A 695 -2.52 17.67 -1.28
C THR A 695 -3.56 18.50 -2.03
N HIS A 696 -3.09 19.39 -2.91
CA HIS A 696 -3.95 20.21 -3.75
C HIS A 696 -4.85 19.36 -4.65
N LEU A 697 -4.26 18.39 -5.35
CA LEU A 697 -4.96 17.45 -6.20
C LEU A 697 -5.99 16.63 -5.41
N ALA A 698 -5.58 16.10 -4.25
CA ALA A 698 -6.46 15.34 -3.37
C ALA A 698 -7.67 16.17 -2.92
N THR A 699 -7.47 17.47 -2.68
CA THR A 699 -8.53 18.40 -2.27
C THR A 699 -9.54 18.65 -3.40
N LEU A 700 -9.07 18.94 -4.62
CA LEU A 700 -9.95 19.24 -5.76
C LEU A 700 -10.77 18.04 -6.25
N ARG A 701 -10.26 16.81 -6.04
CA ARG A 701 -10.90 15.58 -6.53
C ARG A 701 -11.92 14.98 -5.57
N GLN A 702 -12.04 15.52 -4.36
CA GLN A 702 -12.89 14.95 -3.30
C GLN A 702 -14.13 15.78 -2.96
N ILE A 703 -14.66 16.51 -3.94
CA ILE A 703 -15.96 17.17 -3.84
C ILE A 703 -17.04 16.09 -3.84
N ALA A 704 -17.58 15.75 -2.66
CA ALA A 704 -18.52 14.64 -2.50
C ALA A 704 -19.96 15.14 -2.23
N PRO A 705 -20.98 14.54 -2.87
CA PRO A 705 -22.39 14.84 -2.56
C PRO A 705 -22.75 14.54 -1.10
N ALA A 706 -22.02 13.63 -0.44
CA ALA A 706 -22.21 13.26 0.95
C ALA A 706 -21.95 14.40 1.96
N GLU A 707 -21.37 15.51 1.51
CA GLU A 707 -21.22 16.73 2.33
C GLU A 707 -22.49 17.59 2.33
N LEU A 708 -23.39 17.35 1.38
CA LEU A 708 -24.68 18.04 1.25
C LEU A 708 -25.79 17.07 1.69
N THR A 709 -26.27 17.24 2.92
CA THR A 709 -27.39 16.45 3.45
C THR A 709 -28.64 17.30 3.53
N TRP A 710 -29.60 17.03 2.65
CA TRP A 710 -30.90 17.70 2.64
C TRP A 710 -31.97 16.84 3.32
N GLN A 711 -32.78 17.45 4.17
CA GLN A 711 -33.91 16.75 4.79
C GLN A 711 -34.99 16.47 3.75
N HIS A 712 -35.39 15.21 3.62
CA HIS A 712 -36.51 14.83 2.75
C HIS A 712 -37.85 15.20 3.39
N THR A 713 -38.73 15.86 2.63
CA THR A 713 -40.11 16.13 3.06
C THR A 713 -41.09 15.42 2.14
N ALA A 714 -41.96 14.59 2.70
CA ALA A 714 -42.75 13.62 1.94
C ALA A 714 -43.96 14.19 1.17
N SER A 715 -44.24 15.50 1.23
CA SER A 715 -45.51 16.06 0.73
C SER A 715 -45.37 17.48 0.15
N LEU A 716 -44.63 17.63 -0.96
CA LEU A 716 -44.57 18.89 -1.70
C LEU A 716 -45.34 18.79 -3.02
N SER A 717 -46.03 19.88 -3.40
CA SER A 717 -46.58 20.08 -4.74
C SER A 717 -45.46 20.25 -5.77
N GLU A 718 -45.75 20.06 -7.06
CA GLU A 718 -44.73 20.18 -8.13
C GLU A 718 -44.08 21.57 -8.22
N PRO A 719 -44.81 22.70 -8.06
CA PRO A 719 -44.20 24.04 -7.94
C PRO A 719 -43.26 24.16 -6.73
N GLU A 720 -43.66 23.66 -5.56
CA GLU A 720 -42.83 23.70 -4.35
C GLU A 720 -41.57 22.84 -4.49
N ARG A 721 -41.67 21.68 -5.16
CA ARG A 721 -40.51 20.84 -5.49
C ARG A 721 -39.53 21.56 -6.40
N LEU A 722 -40.03 22.27 -7.41
CA LEU A 722 -39.21 23.03 -8.35
C LEU A 722 -38.47 24.17 -7.65
N GLN A 723 -39.19 24.97 -6.87
CA GLN A 723 -38.62 26.07 -6.08
C GLN A 723 -37.56 25.57 -5.10
N ARG A 724 -37.88 24.52 -4.36
CA ARG A 724 -36.95 23.92 -3.40
C ARG A 724 -35.74 23.31 -4.09
N ALA A 725 -35.90 22.65 -5.23
CA ALA A 725 -34.78 22.09 -5.97
C ALA A 725 -33.82 23.19 -6.43
N PHE A 726 -34.33 24.34 -6.90
CA PHE A 726 -33.52 25.51 -7.22
C PHE A 726 -32.77 26.05 -5.99
N GLN A 727 -33.47 26.26 -4.88
CA GLN A 727 -32.87 26.74 -3.63
C GLN A 727 -31.75 25.83 -3.13
N LEU A 728 -31.99 24.52 -3.10
CA LEU A 728 -31.00 23.53 -2.65
C LEU A 728 -29.83 23.39 -3.63
N ALA A 729 -30.06 23.53 -4.94
CA ALA A 729 -29.00 23.51 -5.93
C ALA A 729 -28.08 24.73 -5.80
N TYR A 730 -28.66 25.93 -5.62
CA TYR A 730 -27.90 27.15 -5.37
C TYR A 730 -27.12 27.07 -4.05
N ALA A 731 -27.80 26.68 -2.95
CA ALA A 731 -27.20 26.49 -1.64
C ALA A 731 -26.07 25.45 -1.69
N GLY A 732 -26.27 24.34 -2.41
CA GLY A 732 -25.24 23.32 -2.63
C GLY A 732 -24.01 23.87 -3.35
N CYS A 733 -24.20 24.65 -4.41
CA CYS A 733 -23.09 25.33 -5.09
C CYS A 733 -22.33 26.30 -4.18
N TYR A 734 -23.06 27.11 -3.41
CA TYR A 734 -22.46 28.05 -2.45
C TYR A 734 -21.66 27.32 -1.35
N GLN A 735 -22.24 26.29 -0.74
CA GLN A 735 -21.61 25.52 0.34
C GLN A 735 -20.36 24.78 -0.14
N LEU A 736 -20.39 24.20 -1.34
CA LEU A 736 -19.22 23.53 -1.94
C LEU A 736 -18.11 24.53 -2.29
N LEU A 737 -18.44 25.70 -2.86
CA LEU A 737 -17.47 26.76 -3.10
C LEU A 737 -16.86 27.24 -1.77
N ARG A 738 -17.68 27.41 -0.72
CA ARG A 738 -17.22 27.81 0.62
C ARG A 738 -16.27 26.80 1.22
N ALA A 739 -16.60 25.51 1.11
CA ALA A 739 -15.79 24.44 1.69
C ALA A 739 -14.41 24.35 1.04
N VAL A 740 -14.33 24.48 -0.29
CA VAL A 740 -13.06 24.31 -1.02
C VAL A 740 -12.24 25.61 -1.08
N TYR A 741 -12.87 26.73 -1.39
CA TYR A 741 -12.21 28.02 -1.67
C TYR A 741 -12.40 29.08 -0.56
N GLY A 742 -13.19 28.79 0.47
CA GLY A 742 -13.33 29.63 1.65
C GLY A 742 -14.35 30.77 1.52
N GLY A 743 -14.61 31.47 2.63
CA GLY A 743 -15.66 32.49 2.74
C GLY A 743 -15.40 33.78 1.95
N ARG A 744 -14.18 34.02 1.49
CA ARG A 744 -13.86 35.19 0.66
C ARG A 744 -14.39 35.02 -0.77
N ARG A 745 -14.10 33.88 -1.40
CA ARG A 745 -14.54 33.59 -2.77
C ARG A 745 -16.06 33.44 -2.87
N THR A 746 -16.72 32.98 -1.81
CA THR A 746 -18.18 32.93 -1.79
C THR A 746 -18.82 34.30 -1.60
N ARG A 747 -18.18 35.24 -0.91
CA ARG A 747 -18.63 36.65 -0.88
C ARG A 747 -18.52 37.30 -2.26
N GLU A 748 -17.45 37.00 -3.00
CA GLU A 748 -17.32 37.46 -4.38
C GLU A 748 -18.42 36.90 -5.30
N LEU A 749 -18.82 35.64 -5.11
CA LEU A 749 -19.99 35.07 -5.78
C LEU A 749 -21.27 35.83 -5.39
N ASP A 750 -21.50 36.05 -4.10
CA ASP A 750 -22.66 36.77 -3.55
C ASP A 750 -22.78 38.18 -4.14
N ASP A 751 -21.71 38.99 -4.03
CA ASP A 751 -21.65 40.38 -4.52
C ASP A 751 -21.95 40.47 -6.03
N ARG A 752 -21.41 39.53 -6.83
CA ARG A 752 -21.64 39.50 -8.28
C ARG A 752 -23.06 39.06 -8.62
N MET A 753 -23.57 38.06 -7.92
CA MET A 753 -24.92 37.54 -8.14
C MET A 753 -26.00 38.54 -7.73
N ASP A 754 -25.76 39.35 -6.70
CA ASP A 754 -26.64 40.46 -6.30
C ASP A 754 -26.75 41.53 -7.38
N VAL A 755 -25.62 41.93 -7.96
CA VAL A 755 -25.59 42.89 -9.07
C VAL A 755 -26.30 42.32 -10.29
N LEU A 756 -26.08 41.04 -10.61
CA LEU A 756 -26.76 40.36 -11.73
C LEU A 756 -28.27 40.23 -11.49
N ALA A 757 -28.69 39.88 -10.28
CA ALA A 757 -30.11 39.76 -9.92
C ALA A 757 -30.84 41.10 -10.03
N ALA A 758 -30.20 42.19 -9.58
CA ALA A 758 -30.73 43.54 -9.70
C ALA A 758 -30.79 44.04 -11.14
N THR A 759 -29.75 43.80 -11.94
CA THR A 759 -29.67 44.27 -13.33
C THR A 759 -30.55 43.47 -14.29
N ALA A 760 -30.68 42.16 -14.10
CA ALA A 760 -31.49 41.29 -14.95
C ALA A 760 -32.96 41.16 -14.49
N ASN A 761 -33.33 41.80 -13.36
CA ASN A 761 -34.68 41.82 -12.78
C ASN A 761 -35.26 40.40 -12.60
N TRP A 762 -34.48 39.51 -11.98
CA TRP A 762 -34.85 38.10 -11.83
C TRP A 762 -35.99 37.83 -10.84
N ASP A 763 -36.39 38.81 -10.02
CA ASP A 763 -37.33 38.63 -8.89
C ASP A 763 -36.89 37.47 -7.95
N VAL A 764 -35.58 37.36 -7.76
CA VAL A 764 -34.91 36.44 -6.84
C VAL A 764 -33.89 37.25 -6.05
N ARG A 765 -33.85 37.05 -4.73
CA ARG A 765 -32.82 37.61 -3.86
C ARG A 765 -31.92 36.48 -3.39
N LEU A 766 -30.62 36.66 -3.53
CA LEU A 766 -29.61 35.68 -3.13
C LEU A 766 -28.89 36.26 -1.92
N ASP A 767 -28.85 35.54 -0.82
CA ASP A 767 -28.09 35.92 0.38
C ASP A 767 -27.35 34.67 0.86
N ARG A 768 -26.06 34.60 0.52
CA ARG A 768 -25.19 33.47 0.87
C ARG A 768 -25.71 32.14 0.36
N ASP A 769 -26.09 31.24 1.26
CA ASP A 769 -26.64 29.92 0.95
C ASP A 769 -28.18 29.91 0.90
N GLN A 770 -28.83 31.07 0.95
CA GLN A 770 -30.27 31.22 0.85
C GLN A 770 -30.65 31.91 -0.47
N ALA A 771 -31.68 31.37 -1.13
CA ALA A 771 -32.29 31.95 -2.31
C ALA A 771 -33.77 32.22 -2.04
N GLU A 772 -34.12 33.49 -1.87
CA GLU A 772 -35.49 33.95 -1.67
C GLU A 772 -36.15 34.22 -3.03
N ILE A 773 -37.31 33.59 -3.27
CA ILE A 773 -38.04 33.69 -4.53
C ILE A 773 -39.14 34.73 -4.35
N GLY A 774 -39.14 35.75 -5.21
CA GLY A 774 -40.14 36.81 -5.19
C GLY A 774 -41.53 36.30 -5.58
N MET A 775 -42.57 37.00 -5.11
CA MET A 775 -43.97 36.61 -5.32
C MET A 775 -44.36 36.61 -6.80
N ARG A 776 -43.75 37.46 -7.65
CA ARG A 776 -44.10 37.53 -9.08
C ARG A 776 -43.56 36.32 -9.82
N LEU A 777 -42.34 35.89 -9.52
CA LEU A 777 -41.75 34.67 -10.07
C LEU A 777 -42.42 33.40 -9.54
N ALA A 778 -42.84 33.39 -8.27
CA ALA A 778 -43.58 32.28 -7.69
C ALA A 778 -44.92 32.02 -8.39
N ALA A 779 -45.57 33.08 -8.88
CA ALA A 779 -46.87 33.03 -9.56
C ALA A 779 -46.82 32.67 -11.05
N LEU A 780 -45.63 32.54 -11.65
CA LEU A 780 -45.49 32.19 -13.07
C LEU A 780 -45.84 30.71 -13.36
N PRO A 781 -46.25 30.39 -14.59
CA PRO A 781 -46.33 29.01 -15.08
C PRO A 781 -45.00 28.24 -14.90
N LEU A 782 -45.09 26.94 -14.62
CA LEU A 782 -43.96 26.06 -14.25
C LEU A 782 -42.81 26.05 -15.26
N ASP A 783 -43.11 26.11 -16.55
CA ASP A 783 -42.14 26.19 -17.64
C ASP A 783 -41.32 27.50 -17.58
N ARG A 784 -41.98 28.63 -17.37
CA ARG A 784 -41.34 29.94 -17.25
C ARG A 784 -40.56 30.09 -15.95
N GLN A 785 -41.10 29.52 -14.87
CA GLN A 785 -40.41 29.46 -13.58
C GLN A 785 -39.13 28.63 -13.68
N GLY A 786 -39.21 27.43 -14.27
CA GLY A 786 -38.06 26.56 -14.51
C GLY A 786 -36.99 27.22 -15.41
N ALA A 787 -37.40 27.89 -16.48
CA ALA A 787 -36.49 28.63 -17.36
C ALA A 787 -35.75 29.76 -16.62
N ARG A 788 -36.42 30.48 -15.71
CA ARG A 788 -35.80 31.54 -14.91
C ARG A 788 -34.80 30.97 -13.90
N PHE A 789 -35.14 29.88 -13.21
CA PHE A 789 -34.20 29.20 -12.31
C PHE A 789 -32.97 28.65 -13.05
N ALA A 790 -33.17 28.10 -14.24
CA ALA A 790 -32.08 27.64 -15.11
C ALA A 790 -31.15 28.78 -15.52
N GLU A 791 -31.69 29.97 -15.80
CA GLU A 791 -30.91 31.17 -16.09
C GLU A 791 -30.06 31.59 -14.88
N VAL A 792 -30.65 31.72 -13.69
CA VAL A 792 -29.93 32.11 -12.47
C VAL A 792 -28.81 31.11 -12.17
N LEU A 793 -29.08 29.80 -12.25
CA LEU A 793 -28.07 28.76 -12.04
C LEU A 793 -26.96 28.80 -13.11
N ARG A 794 -27.28 29.12 -14.37
CA ARG A 794 -26.28 29.26 -15.43
C ARG A 794 -25.30 30.41 -15.12
N TYR A 795 -25.80 31.57 -14.70
CA TYR A 795 -24.94 32.68 -14.28
C TYR A 795 -24.18 32.40 -12.99
N THR A 796 -24.78 31.65 -12.06
CA THR A 796 -24.09 31.15 -10.86
C THR A 796 -22.89 30.29 -11.25
N VAL A 797 -23.09 29.30 -12.14
CA VAL A 797 -22.01 28.42 -12.62
C VAL A 797 -20.95 29.19 -13.41
N ALA A 798 -21.34 30.14 -14.26
CA ALA A 798 -20.39 30.99 -14.99
C ALA A 798 -19.52 31.84 -14.05
N THR A 799 -20.14 32.41 -13.00
CA THR A 799 -19.41 33.17 -11.98
C THR A 799 -18.46 32.27 -11.17
N ILE A 800 -18.91 31.06 -10.82
CA ILE A 800 -18.04 30.06 -10.19
C ILE A 800 -16.89 29.64 -11.12
N GLU A 801 -17.11 29.55 -12.43
CA GLU A 801 -16.07 29.25 -13.43
C GLU A 801 -14.98 30.33 -13.45
N GLU A 802 -15.35 31.61 -13.39
CA GLU A 802 -14.38 32.72 -13.32
C GLU A 802 -13.61 32.74 -11.98
N ILE A 803 -14.26 32.36 -10.89
CA ILE A 803 -13.66 32.39 -9.54
C ILE A 803 -12.75 31.19 -9.29
N ALA A 804 -13.23 29.99 -9.62
CA ALA A 804 -12.66 28.70 -9.18
C ALA A 804 -12.28 27.77 -10.34
N GLY A 805 -12.54 28.16 -11.58
CA GLY A 805 -12.20 27.41 -12.78
C GLY A 805 -13.33 26.52 -13.29
N GLN A 806 -13.27 26.25 -14.60
CA GLN A 806 -14.32 25.55 -15.33
C GLN A 806 -14.61 24.13 -14.79
N SER A 807 -13.57 23.37 -14.51
CA SER A 807 -13.73 21.97 -14.05
C SER A 807 -14.35 21.91 -12.66
N PHE A 808 -14.02 22.85 -11.78
CA PHE A 808 -14.63 22.96 -10.47
C PHE A 808 -16.12 23.34 -10.58
N ALA A 809 -16.45 24.38 -11.35
CA ALA A 809 -17.82 24.83 -11.54
C ALA A 809 -18.75 23.69 -12.02
N ARG A 810 -18.26 22.88 -12.96
CA ARG A 810 -18.97 21.68 -13.45
C ARG A 810 -19.18 20.61 -12.37
N ARG A 811 -18.12 20.26 -11.62
CA ARG A 811 -18.22 19.28 -10.52
C ARG A 811 -19.14 19.79 -9.40
N CYS A 812 -19.12 21.10 -9.15
CA CYS A 812 -19.91 21.78 -8.14
C CYS A 812 -21.41 21.67 -8.44
N ILE A 813 -21.85 22.06 -9.63
CA ILE A 813 -23.27 21.95 -10.02
C ILE A 813 -23.74 20.50 -10.11
N GLN A 814 -22.87 19.59 -10.58
CA GLN A 814 -23.17 18.16 -10.60
C GLN A 814 -23.37 17.61 -9.18
N ALA A 815 -22.45 17.89 -8.26
CA ALA A 815 -22.56 17.43 -6.89
C ALA A 815 -23.79 18.03 -6.17
N ALA A 816 -24.13 19.28 -6.45
CA ALA A 816 -25.34 19.92 -5.92
C ALA A 816 -26.61 19.23 -6.44
N TYR A 817 -26.68 18.92 -7.74
CA TYR A 817 -27.79 18.16 -8.34
C TYR A 817 -27.87 16.71 -7.79
N ASP A 818 -26.74 16.03 -7.71
CA ASP A 818 -26.62 14.65 -7.21
C ASP A 818 -26.89 14.53 -5.70
N ALA A 819 -26.89 15.64 -4.96
CA ALA A 819 -27.28 15.68 -3.55
C ALA A 819 -28.80 15.89 -3.35
N LEU A 820 -29.53 16.40 -4.35
CA LEU A 820 -30.96 16.68 -4.22
C LEU A 820 -31.76 15.43 -3.84
N PRO A 821 -32.78 15.52 -2.96
CA PRO A 821 -33.68 14.40 -2.73
C PRO A 821 -34.38 14.00 -4.04
N TRP A 822 -34.74 12.72 -4.15
CA TRP A 822 -35.16 12.12 -5.41
C TRP A 822 -36.32 12.85 -6.12
N PRO A 823 -37.42 13.26 -5.44
CA PRO A 823 -38.52 13.95 -6.13
C PRO A 823 -38.13 15.33 -6.68
N GLU A 824 -37.40 16.12 -5.89
CA GLU A 824 -36.88 17.44 -6.29
C GLU A 824 -35.91 17.32 -7.46
N ARG A 825 -35.06 16.29 -7.44
CA ARG A 825 -34.11 15.99 -8.52
C ARG A 825 -34.82 15.66 -9.83
N GLU A 826 -35.91 14.90 -9.77
CA GLU A 826 -36.71 14.54 -10.94
C GLU A 826 -37.40 15.78 -11.54
N THR A 827 -38.08 16.59 -10.72
CA THR A 827 -38.74 17.83 -11.15
C THR A 827 -37.73 18.82 -11.74
N ALA A 828 -36.59 19.02 -11.08
CA ALA A 828 -35.54 19.91 -11.59
C ALA A 828 -34.91 19.39 -12.89
N GLY A 829 -34.71 18.07 -13.02
CA GLY A 829 -34.21 17.45 -14.24
C GLY A 829 -35.10 17.75 -15.45
N ARG A 830 -36.43 17.79 -15.26
CA ARG A 830 -37.41 18.07 -16.32
C ARG A 830 -37.53 19.56 -16.65
N LEU A 831 -37.53 20.44 -15.65
CA LEU A 831 -37.93 21.85 -15.82
C LEU A 831 -36.79 22.88 -15.68
N CYS A 832 -35.71 22.55 -14.97
CA CYS A 832 -34.56 23.46 -14.75
C CYS A 832 -33.29 23.04 -15.51
N PHE A 833 -33.09 21.74 -15.73
CA PHE A 833 -31.88 21.21 -16.38
C PHE A 833 -32.06 20.58 -17.78
N PRO A 834 -33.20 20.69 -18.51
CA PRO A 834 -33.51 19.81 -19.64
C PRO A 834 -32.53 19.85 -20.83
N ASP A 835 -31.66 20.86 -20.95
CA ASP A 835 -30.75 21.01 -22.10
C ASP A 835 -29.29 21.37 -21.75
N THR A 836 -28.88 21.16 -20.51
CA THR A 836 -27.52 21.52 -20.11
C THR A 836 -26.46 20.60 -20.75
N PRO A 837 -25.34 21.12 -21.31
CA PRO A 837 -24.29 20.32 -21.97
C PRO A 837 -23.71 19.22 -21.07
N TRP A 838 -23.73 19.40 -19.75
CA TRP A 838 -23.21 18.45 -18.78
C TRP A 838 -24.20 17.32 -18.44
N ALA A 839 -25.51 17.52 -18.54
CA ALA A 839 -26.51 16.45 -18.41
C ALA A 839 -26.38 15.41 -19.54
N ARG A 840 -26.02 15.84 -20.76
CA ARG A 840 -25.68 14.95 -21.88
C ARG A 840 -24.40 14.14 -21.64
N ALA A 841 -23.38 14.72 -21.01
CA ALA A 841 -22.14 14.02 -20.67
C ALA A 841 -22.29 13.00 -19.52
N LEU A 842 -23.16 13.29 -18.54
CA LEU A 842 -23.55 12.35 -17.47
C LEU A 842 -24.26 11.11 -18.03
N SER A 843 -25.18 11.31 -18.98
CA SER A 843 -25.83 10.25 -19.75
C SER A 843 -24.82 9.37 -20.51
N GLN A 844 -23.81 9.98 -21.14
CA GLN A 844 -22.75 9.26 -21.86
C GLN A 844 -21.79 8.47 -20.95
N ASN A 845 -21.42 9.01 -19.78
CA ASN A 845 -20.57 8.30 -18.82
C ASN A 845 -21.28 7.06 -18.22
N PHE A 846 -22.59 7.13 -17.98
CA PHE A 846 -23.39 5.95 -17.62
C PHE A 846 -23.52 4.93 -18.78
N GLY A 847 -23.53 5.41 -20.02
CA GLY A 847 -23.48 4.55 -21.22
C GLY A 847 -22.13 3.83 -21.39
N GLY A 848 -21.02 4.53 -21.15
CA GLY A 848 -19.66 3.98 -21.22
C GLY A 848 -19.40 2.91 -20.16
N ALA A 849 -19.93 3.07 -18.95
CA ALA A 849 -19.84 2.07 -17.88
C ALA A 849 -20.70 0.80 -18.11
N ARG A 850 -21.58 0.78 -19.11
CA ARG A 850 -22.25 -0.46 -19.59
C ARG A 850 -21.47 -1.16 -20.70
N GLN A 851 -20.53 -0.46 -21.35
CA GLN A 851 -19.77 -0.96 -22.49
C GLN A 851 -18.35 -1.42 -22.10
N ALA A 852 -17.86 -1.04 -20.93
CA ALA A 852 -16.65 -1.57 -20.29
C ALA A 852 -17.02 -2.62 -19.23
#